data_AF-A0A927VP35-F1
#
_entry.id   AF-A0A927VP35-F1
#
_cell.length_a   1.000
_cell.length_b   1.000
_cell.length_c   1.000
_cell.angle_alpha   90.00
_cell.angle_beta   90.00
_cell.angle_gamma   90.00
#
_symmetry.space_group_name_H-M   'P 1'
#
loop_
_entity.id
_entity.type
_entity.pdbx_description
1 polymer ?
#
loop_
_entity_poly.entity_id
_entity_poly.type
_entity_poly.pdbx_seq_one_letter_code
_entity_poly.pdbx_strand_id
1 'polypeptide(L)'
;MTDLNRRYYHLSNDILDGGLPELMNVTQISDAFERLSAALQSERDSLLSTPDELFRIVENLSRPSELWRTKAQLLTLEDSIGSDYGSSVNTVLSYLFDMMFYGPRSIRRAAASAAGNILAAACQKDMSVWTEHLHKILFIKTSRPSESGGLSEDPLRVIFLIVYAKVPDNLKRTILNSYAAFFKSTRWDAWTCLRLISGIFTIPVKEWGAMQRGYIGGFIRYFLRKDNNAEVRIASLYLLNVWLEQGWRPSEDFAGFLMQSFREMYDSPDILITNADNVLIRQICTMLGTEGEISFMPTPDEGVLFKDNMRADRSWIFKLINLLILRQRYERADIESSSFSTYVAQLMILLRLNPDEIVFQRAGEDILELSGRISDQQKYEIVKDLLKILETGYDETGYVPDFLGRFFDTLSISSRIELFEDIQYLASSPDPATVGRMLETVCGILKIMSEKADPEEQELKLFGKLCGLLRRGMYSDDPDMVSRNLFFTGYSVFSALENTKVRPDDGRNDCYADLARDTLICMKNIIYPDIMCHTVPVRHISGYLKKLSSVFIENDRPVAFFSSSFDPFSNGHRAIVREIADMGLLVYINVHNFAWNRNMQPMHIRRQIAAMSVTDMANVRMFPEEISVNTENPEDLKLLSSLFPGRKVWLVMGSDRVENDLIYKQPPYEGSVHSFPHIIFVRNESSGFIDTDILKERLSGDVITLKLPVYYEHMTSREIRRNIQEGKSIEGLVSRQIKHFIERHNLYSDNRFFKPDVVNEPVETETGPDSCSIYLIKDGSKHPAGTLYFRECTDEQGVPGFELTGKEAGTEDKKYFEILLDETMMVLQKTGRKFCTCPEGIFSDDMLERRGFIKDPSGNCHTVRIDNPILLFTDVTSFISDDLDVQANIMAVAGGNARRLQKAAAGLYPGNLVLTVISELLNYRLGEKIRSICCADGNDRICVPFGKILKYVSIPDVVMMPLSTEKRYDPELTNFNITEKTGYPALPAQIRTIRSMNRPFVLVDDLYHKGYRMDRISASLKEEGIREDCLIVGVLSDRGRALAEEKGLHVEAAYEVPNLRLWINASDMIPFFGTDKIDS
;
A
#
# COMPACT_ATOMS: atom_id res chain seq x y z
N MET A 1 0.58 -5.91 -19.98
CA MET A 1 0.79 -5.11 -18.75
C MET A 1 1.02 -3.63 -19.07
N THR A 2 2.03 -3.24 -19.86
CA THR A 2 2.31 -1.82 -20.20
C THR A 2 1.16 -1.06 -20.85
N ASP A 3 0.41 -1.68 -21.77
CA ASP A 3 -0.75 -1.04 -22.43
C ASP A 3 -1.97 -0.92 -21.50
N LEU A 4 -2.20 -1.91 -20.64
CA LEU A 4 -3.25 -1.89 -19.61
C LEU A 4 -2.97 -0.84 -18.53
N ASN A 5 -1.69 -0.72 -18.14
CA ASN A 5 -1.22 0.25 -17.17
C ASN A 5 -1.35 1.68 -17.70
N ARG A 6 -1.03 1.92 -18.98
CA ARG A 6 -1.29 3.22 -19.63
C ARG A 6 -2.79 3.54 -19.66
N ARG A 7 -3.63 2.59 -20.06
CA ARG A 7 -5.09 2.80 -20.11
C ARG A 7 -5.67 3.13 -18.74
N TYR A 8 -5.25 2.43 -17.68
CA TYR A 8 -5.71 2.75 -16.34
C TYR A 8 -5.15 4.08 -15.80
N TYR A 9 -3.89 4.40 -16.06
CA TYR A 9 -3.30 5.68 -15.65
C TYR A 9 -4.04 6.88 -16.24
N HIS A 10 -4.54 6.75 -17.47
CA HIS A 10 -5.46 7.73 -18.05
C HIS A 10 -6.86 7.65 -17.39
N LEU A 11 -7.38 6.44 -17.18
CA LEU A 11 -8.66 6.19 -16.51
C LEU A 11 -8.75 6.83 -15.11
N SER A 12 -7.74 6.68 -14.24
CA SER A 12 -7.77 7.24 -12.88
C SER A 12 -7.69 8.77 -12.88
N ASN A 13 -6.89 9.35 -13.78
CA ASN A 13 -6.78 10.81 -13.93
C ASN A 13 -8.05 11.42 -14.56
N ASP A 14 -8.64 10.75 -15.56
CA ASP A 14 -9.84 11.21 -16.27
C ASP A 14 -11.13 11.01 -15.44
N ILE A 15 -11.20 9.96 -14.61
CA ILE A 15 -12.35 9.67 -13.72
C ILE A 15 -12.41 10.60 -12.52
N LEU A 16 -11.26 11.00 -12.00
CA LEU A 16 -11.16 11.84 -10.81
C LEU A 16 -11.16 13.33 -11.15
N ASP A 17 -11.00 13.71 -12.42
CA ASP A 17 -11.18 15.07 -12.97
C ASP A 17 -10.42 16.14 -12.16
N GLY A 18 -9.20 15.81 -11.72
CA GLY A 18 -8.38 16.69 -10.87
C GLY A 18 -8.96 17.00 -9.48
N GLY A 19 -9.97 16.27 -9.04
CA GLY A 19 -10.61 16.42 -7.75
C GLY A 19 -9.69 16.08 -6.57
N LEU A 20 -10.04 16.64 -5.40
CA LEU A 20 -9.36 16.41 -4.12
C LEU A 20 -10.30 15.64 -3.19
N PRO A 21 -10.26 14.28 -3.19
CA PRO A 21 -11.19 13.45 -2.42
C PRO A 21 -11.26 13.82 -0.94
N GLU A 22 -10.16 14.29 -0.34
CA GLU A 22 -10.07 14.75 1.05
C GLU A 22 -11.08 15.88 1.39
N LEU A 23 -11.48 16.67 0.39
CA LEU A 23 -12.40 17.80 0.52
C LEU A 23 -13.79 17.54 -0.09
N MET A 24 -13.97 16.43 -0.81
CA MET A 24 -15.25 16.09 -1.43
C MET A 24 -16.30 15.78 -0.37
N ASN A 25 -17.54 16.19 -0.61
CA ASN A 25 -18.71 15.70 0.14
C ASN A 25 -19.17 14.32 -0.40
N VAL A 26 -20.06 13.64 0.33
CA VAL A 26 -20.59 12.32 -0.09
C VAL A 26 -21.18 12.30 -1.50
N THR A 27 -21.81 13.37 -1.98
CA THR A 27 -22.37 13.41 -3.34
C THR A 27 -21.26 13.36 -4.38
N GLN A 28 -20.23 14.19 -4.22
CA GLN A 28 -19.08 14.21 -5.11
C GLN A 28 -18.30 12.88 -5.07
N ILE A 29 -18.18 12.26 -3.90
CA ILE A 29 -17.57 10.93 -3.75
C ILE A 29 -18.40 9.88 -4.49
N SER A 30 -19.73 9.92 -4.36
CA SER A 30 -20.64 9.02 -5.08
C SER A 30 -20.44 9.12 -6.60
N ASP A 31 -20.40 10.34 -7.16
CA ASP A 31 -20.20 10.57 -8.59
C ASP A 31 -18.83 10.06 -9.08
N ALA A 32 -17.78 10.27 -8.27
CA ALA A 32 -16.45 9.74 -8.57
C ALA A 32 -16.44 8.20 -8.59
N PHE A 33 -17.11 7.54 -7.65
CA PHE A 33 -17.24 6.08 -7.63
C PHE A 33 -18.10 5.54 -8.76
N GLU A 34 -19.16 6.24 -9.19
CA GLU A 34 -19.93 5.85 -10.37
C GLU A 34 -19.06 5.84 -11.64
N ARG A 35 -18.26 6.89 -11.85
CA ARG A 35 -17.29 6.95 -12.96
C ARG A 35 -16.23 5.86 -12.84
N LEU A 36 -15.65 5.67 -11.65
CA LEU A 36 -14.64 4.64 -11.38
C LEU A 36 -15.17 3.23 -11.64
N SER A 37 -16.38 2.94 -11.16
CA SER A 37 -17.04 1.65 -11.35
C SER A 37 -17.27 1.36 -12.83
N ALA A 38 -17.79 2.33 -13.59
CA ALA A 38 -18.06 2.15 -15.01
C ALA A 38 -16.79 1.83 -15.81
N ALA A 39 -15.70 2.52 -15.52
CA ALA A 39 -14.46 2.36 -16.24
C ALA A 39 -13.73 1.04 -15.87
N LEU A 40 -13.70 0.67 -14.59
CA LEU A 40 -13.19 -0.64 -14.15
C LEU A 40 -13.98 -1.80 -14.75
N GLN A 41 -15.30 -1.70 -14.81
CA GLN A 41 -16.15 -2.71 -15.45
C GLN A 41 -15.84 -2.84 -16.94
N SER A 42 -15.71 -1.72 -17.66
CA SER A 42 -15.35 -1.71 -19.08
C SER A 42 -14.00 -2.41 -19.34
N GLU A 43 -12.98 -2.12 -18.53
CA GLU A 43 -11.66 -2.76 -18.66
C GLU A 43 -11.69 -4.24 -18.28
N ARG A 44 -12.40 -4.61 -17.21
CA ARG A 44 -12.62 -6.01 -16.84
C ARG A 44 -13.29 -6.78 -17.98
N ASP A 45 -14.35 -6.25 -18.56
CA ASP A 45 -15.10 -6.92 -19.62
C ASP A 45 -14.24 -7.07 -20.88
N SER A 46 -13.40 -6.08 -21.20
CA SER A 46 -12.38 -6.18 -22.25
C SER A 46 -11.40 -7.32 -21.98
N LEU A 47 -10.84 -7.41 -20.77
CA LEU A 47 -9.91 -8.48 -20.36
C LEU A 47 -10.54 -9.88 -20.49
N LEU A 48 -11.78 -10.05 -20.02
CA LEU A 48 -12.48 -11.32 -20.02
C LEU A 48 -12.93 -11.77 -21.43
N SER A 49 -13.06 -10.82 -22.37
CA SER A 49 -13.45 -11.10 -23.76
C SER A 49 -12.33 -11.73 -24.61
N THR A 50 -11.06 -11.55 -24.23
CA THR A 50 -9.89 -12.04 -24.96
C THR A 50 -9.42 -13.39 -24.42
N PRO A 51 -9.45 -14.49 -25.21
CA PRO A 51 -9.07 -15.81 -24.73
C PRO A 51 -7.66 -15.91 -24.14
N ASP A 52 -6.67 -15.20 -24.72
CA ASP A 52 -5.29 -15.21 -24.25
C ASP A 52 -5.12 -14.50 -22.89
N GLU A 53 -5.79 -13.37 -22.67
CA GLU A 53 -5.75 -12.67 -21.36
C GLU A 53 -6.55 -13.42 -20.31
N LEU A 54 -7.71 -13.99 -20.68
CA LEU A 54 -8.46 -14.88 -19.79
C LEU A 54 -7.63 -16.09 -19.39
N PHE A 55 -6.90 -16.70 -20.34
CA PHE A 55 -5.96 -17.77 -20.04
C PHE A 55 -4.86 -17.29 -19.09
N ARG A 56 -4.29 -16.10 -19.28
CA ARG A 56 -3.28 -15.53 -18.37
C ARG A 56 -3.82 -15.27 -16.96
N ILE A 57 -5.03 -14.72 -16.83
CA ILE A 57 -5.70 -14.51 -15.53
C ILE A 57 -5.85 -15.84 -14.81
N VAL A 58 -6.33 -16.85 -15.53
CA VAL A 58 -6.58 -18.17 -15.00
C VAL A 58 -5.29 -18.97 -14.72
N GLU A 59 -4.25 -18.77 -15.53
CA GLU A 59 -2.90 -19.29 -15.27
C GLU A 59 -2.31 -18.64 -14.02
N ASN A 60 -2.49 -17.32 -13.83
CA ASN A 60 -2.03 -16.61 -12.63
C ASN A 60 -2.76 -17.08 -11.37
N LEU A 61 -4.05 -17.43 -11.46
CA LEU A 61 -4.81 -18.05 -10.37
C LEU A 61 -4.21 -19.39 -9.92
N SER A 62 -3.57 -20.13 -10.84
CA SER A 62 -2.92 -21.42 -10.58
C SER A 62 -1.48 -21.31 -10.07
N ARG A 63 -0.87 -20.12 -10.16
CA ARG A 63 0.44 -19.83 -9.57
C ARG A 63 0.25 -19.37 -8.12
N PRO A 64 1.15 -19.71 -7.18
CA PRO A 64 0.99 -19.34 -5.77
C PRO A 64 1.12 -17.83 -5.61
N SER A 65 -0.01 -17.13 -5.71
CA SER A 65 -0.20 -15.80 -5.17
C SER A 65 -0.65 -15.90 -3.71
N GLU A 66 -0.58 -14.79 -2.99
CA GLU A 66 -1.24 -14.64 -1.69
C GLU A 66 -2.69 -15.13 -1.76
N LEU A 67 -3.10 -16.05 -0.86
CA LEU A 67 -4.39 -16.75 -0.89
C LEU A 67 -5.60 -15.81 -1.02
N TRP A 68 -5.52 -14.61 -0.42
CA TRP A 68 -6.58 -13.61 -0.46
C TRP A 68 -6.80 -13.06 -1.88
N ARG A 69 -5.74 -12.93 -2.69
CA ARG A 69 -5.81 -12.38 -4.05
C ARG A 69 -6.49 -13.38 -4.98
N THR A 70 -6.13 -14.66 -4.88
CA THR A 70 -6.86 -15.74 -5.55
C THR A 70 -8.34 -15.73 -5.17
N LYS A 71 -8.65 -15.61 -3.87
CA LYS A 71 -10.05 -15.49 -3.38
C LYS A 71 -10.75 -14.28 -4.00
N ALA A 72 -10.12 -13.11 -4.02
CA ALA A 72 -10.68 -11.88 -4.60
C ALA A 72 -11.00 -12.03 -6.10
N GLN A 73 -10.05 -12.54 -6.87
CA GLN A 73 -10.21 -12.76 -8.30
C GLN A 73 -11.31 -13.80 -8.61
N LEU A 74 -11.42 -14.87 -7.81
CA LEU A 74 -12.52 -15.85 -7.92
C LEU A 74 -13.88 -15.23 -7.65
N LEU A 75 -13.99 -14.36 -6.63
CA LEU A 75 -15.23 -13.65 -6.31
C LEU A 75 -15.61 -12.63 -7.40
N THR A 76 -14.64 -12.00 -8.06
CA THR A 76 -14.89 -11.15 -9.23
C THR A 76 -15.33 -11.93 -10.46
N LEU A 77 -14.75 -13.11 -10.68
CA LEU A 77 -15.24 -14.04 -11.71
C LEU A 77 -16.68 -14.48 -11.42
N GLU A 78 -17.01 -14.72 -10.15
CA GLU A 78 -18.39 -14.96 -9.72
C GLU A 78 -19.33 -13.79 -10.00
N ASP A 79 -18.93 -12.52 -9.81
CA ASP A 79 -19.83 -11.38 -10.09
C ASP A 79 -20.09 -11.17 -11.60
N SER A 80 -19.26 -11.75 -12.46
CA SER A 80 -19.25 -11.51 -13.92
C SER A 80 -20.27 -12.37 -14.71
N ILE A 81 -21.20 -13.05 -14.03
CA ILE A 81 -22.20 -14.05 -14.52
C ILE A 81 -23.07 -13.62 -15.73
N GLY A 82 -22.99 -12.38 -16.20
CA GLY A 82 -23.76 -11.88 -17.36
C GLY A 82 -23.00 -11.76 -18.69
N SER A 83 -21.67 -11.76 -18.71
CA SER A 83 -20.92 -11.55 -19.96
C SER A 83 -20.90 -12.80 -20.82
N ASP A 84 -21.02 -12.63 -22.14
CA ASP A 84 -21.06 -13.71 -23.12
C ASP A 84 -19.69 -14.41 -23.22
N TYR A 85 -19.38 -15.28 -22.26
CA TYR A 85 -18.12 -16.03 -22.21
C TYR A 85 -17.90 -16.98 -23.39
N GLY A 86 -18.88 -17.09 -24.31
CA GLY A 86 -18.76 -17.79 -25.58
C GLY A 86 -18.11 -19.18 -25.45
N SER A 87 -17.11 -19.45 -26.28
CA SER A 87 -16.31 -20.69 -26.29
C SER A 87 -15.36 -20.85 -25.09
N SER A 88 -15.18 -19.82 -24.26
CA SER A 88 -14.16 -19.77 -23.21
C SER A 88 -14.63 -20.32 -21.85
N VAL A 89 -15.94 -20.55 -21.67
CA VAL A 89 -16.54 -21.11 -20.44
C VAL A 89 -15.86 -22.43 -20.05
N ASN A 90 -15.66 -23.33 -21.02
CA ASN A 90 -15.08 -24.64 -20.79
C ASN A 90 -13.63 -24.55 -20.30
N THR A 91 -12.86 -23.59 -20.82
CA THR A 91 -11.48 -23.35 -20.38
C THR A 91 -11.45 -22.89 -18.93
N VAL A 92 -12.24 -21.86 -18.58
CA VAL A 92 -12.31 -21.32 -17.21
C VAL A 92 -12.74 -22.39 -16.21
N LEU A 93 -13.78 -23.17 -16.55
CA LEU A 93 -14.27 -24.25 -15.69
C LEU A 93 -13.20 -25.35 -15.48
N SER A 94 -12.39 -25.67 -16.49
CA SER A 94 -11.31 -26.66 -16.34
C SER A 94 -10.31 -26.27 -15.26
N TYR A 95 -9.87 -25.01 -15.24
CA TYR A 95 -8.94 -24.52 -14.22
C TYR A 95 -9.58 -24.35 -12.84
N LEU A 96 -10.85 -23.94 -12.79
CA LEU A 96 -11.60 -23.93 -11.54
C LEU A 96 -11.71 -25.34 -10.95
N PHE A 97 -11.88 -26.38 -11.78
CA PHE A 97 -11.80 -27.77 -11.33
C PHE A 97 -10.44 -28.11 -10.75
N ASP A 98 -9.35 -27.75 -11.42
CA ASP A 98 -8.02 -28.01 -10.88
C ASP A 98 -7.83 -27.32 -9.51
N MET A 99 -8.28 -26.08 -9.34
CA MET A 99 -8.23 -25.38 -8.05
C MET A 99 -9.12 -26.00 -6.97
N MET A 100 -10.35 -26.41 -7.31
CA MET A 100 -11.28 -27.06 -6.38
C MET A 100 -10.76 -28.38 -5.81
N PHE A 101 -10.06 -29.16 -6.64
CA PHE A 101 -9.65 -30.52 -6.27
C PHE A 101 -8.19 -30.62 -5.84
N TYR A 102 -7.32 -29.78 -6.41
CA TYR A 102 -5.88 -29.82 -6.18
C TYR A 102 -5.31 -28.54 -5.54
N GLY A 103 -6.08 -27.45 -5.45
CA GLY A 103 -5.64 -26.19 -4.82
C GLY A 103 -5.65 -26.19 -3.28
N PRO A 104 -5.13 -25.13 -2.62
CA PRO A 104 -5.19 -24.94 -1.17
C PRO A 104 -6.62 -24.96 -0.60
N ARG A 105 -6.80 -25.46 0.63
CA ARG A 105 -8.12 -25.65 1.27
C ARG A 105 -8.98 -24.39 1.26
N SER A 106 -8.43 -23.25 1.69
CA SER A 106 -9.11 -21.96 1.77
C SER A 106 -9.64 -21.39 0.45
N ILE A 107 -9.16 -21.87 -0.71
CA ILE A 107 -9.63 -21.40 -2.03
C ILE A 107 -10.59 -22.38 -2.72
N ARG A 108 -10.66 -23.65 -2.28
CA ARG A 108 -11.48 -24.69 -2.95
C ARG A 108 -12.95 -24.32 -2.99
N ARG A 109 -13.47 -23.84 -1.86
CA ARG A 109 -14.87 -23.40 -1.75
C ARG A 109 -15.16 -22.17 -2.61
N ALA A 110 -14.25 -21.19 -2.64
CA ALA A 110 -14.39 -20.02 -3.52
C ALA A 110 -14.37 -20.42 -5.00
N ALA A 111 -13.49 -21.35 -5.39
CA ALA A 111 -13.44 -21.89 -6.75
C ALA A 111 -14.71 -22.69 -7.10
N ALA A 112 -15.25 -23.45 -6.15
CA ALA A 112 -16.52 -24.17 -6.30
C ALA A 112 -17.71 -23.22 -6.41
N SER A 113 -17.70 -22.13 -5.64
CA SER A 113 -18.70 -21.06 -5.76
C SER A 113 -18.67 -20.43 -7.14
N ALA A 114 -17.50 -19.98 -7.59
CA ALA A 114 -17.31 -19.38 -8.91
C ALA A 114 -17.74 -20.34 -10.03
N ALA A 115 -17.33 -21.61 -9.95
CA ALA A 115 -17.71 -22.62 -10.94
C ALA A 115 -19.22 -22.90 -10.94
N GLY A 116 -19.85 -23.03 -9.78
CA GLY A 116 -21.30 -23.24 -9.66
C GLY A 116 -22.10 -22.08 -10.25
N ASN A 117 -21.62 -20.86 -10.04
CA ASN A 117 -22.20 -19.64 -10.57
C ASN A 117 -22.09 -19.54 -12.10
N ILE A 118 -20.88 -19.77 -12.64
CA ILE A 118 -20.64 -19.80 -14.09
C ILE A 118 -21.47 -20.91 -14.74
N LEU A 119 -21.52 -22.09 -14.13
CA LEU A 119 -22.34 -23.21 -14.59
C LEU A 119 -23.82 -22.85 -14.58
N ALA A 120 -24.34 -22.23 -13.51
CA ALA A 120 -25.74 -21.83 -13.42
C ALA A 120 -26.13 -20.89 -14.57
N ALA A 121 -25.25 -19.93 -14.90
CA ALA A 121 -25.42 -19.02 -16.01
C ALA A 121 -25.40 -19.75 -17.37
N ALA A 122 -24.40 -20.62 -17.58
CA ALA A 122 -24.25 -21.39 -18.79
C ALA A 122 -25.45 -22.33 -19.03
N CYS A 123 -25.99 -22.94 -17.97
CA CYS A 123 -27.16 -23.83 -18.04
C CYS A 123 -28.43 -23.14 -18.55
N GLN A 124 -28.55 -21.82 -18.35
CA GLN A 124 -29.68 -21.05 -18.88
C GLN A 124 -29.61 -20.89 -20.40
N LYS A 125 -28.40 -20.92 -20.98
CA LYS A 125 -28.17 -20.86 -22.43
C LYS A 125 -28.15 -22.25 -23.07
N ASP A 126 -27.41 -23.18 -22.47
CA ASP A 126 -27.28 -24.57 -22.94
C ASP A 126 -27.20 -25.55 -21.75
N MET A 127 -28.23 -26.38 -21.63
CA MET A 127 -28.35 -27.40 -20.59
C MET A 127 -27.37 -28.57 -20.76
N SER A 128 -26.79 -28.76 -21.96
CA SER A 128 -25.82 -29.82 -22.22
C SER A 128 -24.55 -29.66 -21.38
N VAL A 129 -24.18 -28.41 -21.10
CA VAL A 129 -23.02 -28.00 -20.28
C VAL A 129 -23.09 -28.61 -18.88
N TRP A 130 -24.27 -28.60 -18.25
CA TRP A 130 -24.47 -29.22 -16.93
C TRP A 130 -24.09 -30.70 -16.94
N THR A 131 -24.59 -31.45 -17.94
CA THR A 131 -24.41 -32.90 -17.99
C THR A 131 -22.95 -33.27 -18.26
N GLU A 132 -22.27 -32.53 -19.14
CA GLU A 132 -20.85 -32.72 -19.43
C GLU A 132 -19.97 -32.46 -18.21
N HIS A 133 -20.24 -31.36 -17.49
CA HIS A 133 -19.42 -30.93 -16.36
C HIS A 133 -19.73 -31.73 -15.09
N LEU A 134 -20.99 -32.12 -14.86
CA LEU A 134 -21.37 -32.99 -13.75
C LEU A 134 -20.59 -34.32 -13.77
N HIS A 135 -20.41 -34.91 -14.97
CA HIS A 135 -19.60 -36.12 -15.12
C HIS A 135 -18.12 -35.87 -14.77
N LYS A 136 -17.53 -34.75 -15.22
CA LYS A 136 -16.13 -34.39 -14.89
C LYS A 136 -15.94 -34.16 -13.39
N ILE A 137 -16.90 -33.51 -12.73
CA ILE A 137 -16.87 -33.24 -11.28
C ILE A 137 -16.97 -34.54 -10.47
N LEU A 138 -17.81 -35.47 -10.91
CA LEU A 138 -18.01 -36.77 -10.27
C LEU A 138 -16.78 -37.70 -10.42
N PHE A 139 -16.18 -37.77 -11.62
CA PHE A 139 -15.17 -38.78 -11.96
C PHE A 139 -13.78 -38.17 -12.19
N ILE A 140 -13.12 -37.78 -11.10
CA ILE A 140 -11.77 -37.21 -11.14
C ILE A 140 -10.73 -38.34 -11.14
N LYS A 141 -9.75 -38.27 -12.04
CA LYS A 141 -8.65 -39.24 -12.09
C LYS A 141 -7.78 -39.10 -10.83
N THR A 142 -7.95 -40.01 -9.89
CA THR A 142 -7.14 -40.10 -8.67
C THR A 142 -5.76 -40.67 -9.01
N SER A 143 -4.78 -39.82 -9.34
CA SER A 143 -3.37 -40.23 -9.30
C SER A 143 -2.70 -39.99 -7.93
N ARG A 144 -3.39 -39.35 -6.98
CA ARG A 144 -2.97 -39.23 -5.58
C ARG A 144 -4.21 -39.22 -4.66
N PRO A 145 -4.63 -40.36 -4.11
CA PRO A 145 -5.59 -40.37 -3.02
C PRO A 145 -4.91 -39.79 -1.77
N SER A 146 -5.49 -38.75 -1.19
CA SER A 146 -5.73 -38.62 0.26
C SER A 146 -4.63 -38.90 1.31
N GLU A 147 -3.34 -38.97 0.97
CA GLU A 147 -2.28 -39.23 1.97
C GLU A 147 -1.97 -38.04 2.90
N SER A 148 -2.51 -36.85 2.65
CA SER A 148 -2.30 -35.65 3.49
C SER A 148 -3.58 -34.95 3.97
N GLY A 149 -4.65 -35.71 4.17
CA GLY A 149 -5.87 -35.25 4.85
C GLY A 149 -7.07 -35.12 3.92
N GLY A 150 -8.20 -35.64 4.37
CA GLY A 150 -9.46 -35.71 3.64
C GLY A 150 -9.87 -34.41 2.95
N LEU A 151 -10.62 -34.52 1.86
CA LEU A 151 -11.29 -33.37 1.25
C LEU A 151 -12.30 -32.82 2.25
N SER A 152 -12.05 -31.59 2.68
CA SER A 152 -12.68 -30.87 3.79
C SER A 152 -14.12 -30.41 3.49
N GLU A 153 -14.47 -30.19 2.22
CA GLU A 153 -15.82 -29.98 1.69
C GLU A 153 -15.90 -30.70 0.32
N ASP A 154 -17.08 -31.19 -0.09
CA ASP A 154 -17.27 -31.76 -1.44
C ASP A 154 -17.61 -30.63 -2.43
N PRO A 155 -16.71 -30.24 -3.35
CA PRO A 155 -16.99 -29.17 -4.33
C PRO A 155 -18.22 -29.46 -5.20
N LEU A 156 -18.57 -30.74 -5.38
CA LEU A 156 -19.80 -31.13 -6.07
C LEU A 156 -21.04 -30.62 -5.35
N ARG A 157 -21.06 -30.73 -4.02
CA ARG A 157 -22.19 -30.26 -3.20
C ARG A 157 -22.36 -28.76 -3.35
N VAL A 158 -21.28 -27.99 -3.25
CA VAL A 158 -21.32 -26.52 -3.41
C VAL A 158 -21.83 -26.13 -4.79
N ILE A 159 -21.23 -26.69 -5.85
CA ILE A 159 -21.66 -26.44 -7.24
C ILE A 159 -23.12 -26.81 -7.43
N PHE A 160 -23.52 -28.01 -7.03
CA PHE A 160 -24.87 -28.51 -7.23
C PHE A 160 -25.90 -27.62 -6.53
N LEU A 161 -25.63 -27.19 -5.29
CA LEU A 161 -26.52 -26.30 -4.55
C LEU A 161 -26.64 -24.92 -5.21
N ILE A 162 -25.52 -24.34 -5.66
CA ILE A 162 -25.53 -23.02 -6.33
C ILE A 162 -26.27 -23.10 -7.66
N VAL A 163 -25.96 -24.11 -8.48
CA VAL A 163 -26.65 -24.34 -9.75
C VAL A 163 -28.14 -24.53 -9.51
N TYR A 164 -28.51 -25.41 -8.57
CA TYR A 164 -29.92 -25.64 -8.22
C TYR A 164 -30.64 -24.38 -7.73
N ALA A 165 -29.98 -23.56 -6.91
CA ALA A 165 -30.56 -22.35 -6.35
C ALA A 165 -30.72 -21.22 -7.39
N LYS A 166 -29.78 -21.07 -8.32
CA LYS A 166 -29.74 -19.95 -9.27
C LYS A 166 -30.39 -20.24 -10.63
N VAL A 167 -30.59 -21.49 -11.01
CA VAL A 167 -31.32 -21.79 -12.26
C VAL A 167 -32.83 -21.53 -12.09
N PRO A 168 -33.53 -21.08 -13.15
CA PRO A 168 -34.98 -20.88 -13.10
C PRO A 168 -35.73 -22.20 -12.86
N ASP A 169 -36.95 -22.12 -12.29
CA ASP A 169 -37.71 -23.29 -11.82
C ASP A 169 -38.01 -24.33 -12.92
N ASN A 170 -38.17 -23.90 -14.17
CA ASN A 170 -38.38 -24.81 -15.31
C ASN A 170 -37.17 -25.71 -15.59
N LEU A 171 -35.95 -25.28 -15.21
CA LEU A 171 -34.70 -26.03 -15.41
C LEU A 171 -34.34 -26.92 -14.23
N LYS A 172 -34.80 -26.58 -13.00
CA LYS A 172 -34.51 -27.35 -11.78
C LYS A 172 -34.82 -28.84 -11.93
N ARG A 173 -35.96 -29.18 -12.56
CA ARG A 173 -36.35 -30.58 -12.78
C ARG A 173 -35.34 -31.33 -13.65
N THR A 174 -34.77 -30.69 -14.66
CA THR A 174 -33.75 -31.28 -15.54
C THR A 174 -32.43 -31.50 -14.80
N ILE A 175 -32.01 -30.53 -13.99
CA ILE A 175 -30.83 -30.64 -13.11
C ILE A 175 -30.98 -31.82 -12.14
N LEU A 176 -32.13 -31.92 -11.46
CA LEU A 176 -32.41 -33.02 -10.53
C LEU A 176 -32.47 -34.37 -11.25
N ASN A 177 -33.04 -34.43 -12.47
CA ASN A 177 -33.12 -35.67 -13.26
C ASN A 177 -31.74 -36.18 -13.68
N SER A 178 -30.87 -35.30 -14.19
CA SER A 178 -29.52 -35.70 -14.60
C SER A 178 -28.66 -36.10 -13.40
N TYR A 179 -28.80 -35.41 -12.26
CA TYR A 179 -28.13 -35.80 -11.01
C TYR A 179 -28.64 -37.14 -10.47
N ALA A 180 -29.97 -37.32 -10.40
CA ALA A 180 -30.60 -38.55 -9.92
C ALA A 180 -30.24 -39.79 -10.79
N ALA A 181 -29.89 -39.59 -12.06
CA ALA A 181 -29.52 -40.69 -12.95
C ALA A 181 -28.25 -41.42 -12.48
N PHE A 182 -27.32 -40.75 -11.79
CA PHE A 182 -26.09 -41.37 -11.29
C PHE A 182 -26.34 -42.37 -10.15
N PHE A 183 -27.44 -42.23 -9.40
CA PHE A 183 -27.86 -43.18 -8.37
C PHE A 183 -28.34 -44.53 -8.94
N LYS A 184 -28.57 -44.64 -10.25
CA LYS A 184 -28.95 -45.92 -10.90
C LYS A 184 -27.81 -46.94 -10.88
N SER A 185 -26.56 -46.50 -10.77
CA SER A 185 -25.40 -47.36 -10.72
C SER A 185 -24.81 -47.35 -9.32
N THR A 186 -24.50 -48.54 -8.80
CA THR A 186 -23.83 -48.75 -7.51
C THR A 186 -22.39 -49.25 -7.70
N ARG A 187 -21.89 -49.22 -8.94
CA ARG A 187 -20.55 -49.72 -9.31
C ARG A 187 -19.44 -48.68 -9.13
N TRP A 188 -19.79 -47.47 -8.70
CA TRP A 188 -18.80 -46.42 -8.44
C TRP A 188 -17.96 -46.78 -7.21
N ASP A 189 -16.75 -46.24 -7.12
CA ASP A 189 -15.95 -46.37 -5.92
C ASP A 189 -16.66 -45.70 -4.71
N ALA A 190 -16.26 -46.10 -3.50
CA ALA A 190 -16.91 -45.65 -2.27
C ALA A 190 -16.87 -44.12 -2.10
N TRP A 191 -15.80 -43.48 -2.56
CA TRP A 191 -15.63 -42.04 -2.45
C TRP A 191 -16.58 -41.29 -3.39
N THR A 192 -16.68 -41.72 -4.65
CA THR A 192 -17.67 -41.18 -5.61
C THR A 192 -19.10 -41.36 -5.10
N CYS A 193 -19.41 -42.52 -4.51
CA CYS A 193 -20.71 -42.79 -3.90
C CYS A 193 -21.02 -41.85 -2.72
N LEU A 194 -20.04 -41.61 -1.85
CA LEU A 194 -20.18 -40.70 -0.70
C LEU A 194 -20.43 -39.25 -1.13
N ARG A 195 -19.70 -38.78 -2.15
CA ARG A 195 -19.89 -37.45 -2.73
C ARG A 195 -21.29 -37.26 -3.29
N LEU A 196 -21.71 -38.20 -4.14
CA LEU A 196 -23.03 -38.20 -4.78
C LEU A 196 -24.17 -38.10 -3.75
N ILE A 197 -24.11 -38.88 -2.66
CA ILE A 197 -25.17 -38.85 -1.64
C ILE A 197 -25.07 -37.63 -0.72
N SER A 198 -23.86 -37.16 -0.41
CA SER A 198 -23.67 -35.96 0.44
C SER A 198 -24.17 -34.68 -0.23
N GLY A 199 -24.11 -34.60 -1.56
CA GLY A 199 -24.58 -33.46 -2.35
C GLY A 199 -26.07 -33.15 -2.16
N ILE A 200 -26.86 -34.12 -1.72
CA ILE A 200 -28.33 -34.00 -1.63
C ILE A 200 -28.85 -33.86 -0.20
N PHE A 201 -27.98 -33.79 0.82
CA PHE A 201 -28.39 -33.67 2.24
C PHE A 201 -29.24 -32.42 2.54
N THR A 202 -29.05 -31.36 1.77
CA THR A 202 -29.71 -30.06 2.00
C THR A 202 -30.86 -29.78 1.05
N ILE A 203 -31.08 -30.62 0.03
CA ILE A 203 -32.23 -30.47 -0.88
C ILE A 203 -33.46 -31.10 -0.23
N PRO A 204 -34.55 -30.33 -0.01
CA PRO A 204 -35.75 -30.87 0.61
C PRO A 204 -36.35 -32.06 -0.14
N VAL A 205 -36.83 -33.06 0.57
CA VAL A 205 -37.41 -34.29 0.01
C VAL A 205 -38.57 -34.04 -0.96
N LYS A 206 -39.31 -32.93 -0.75
CA LYS A 206 -40.43 -32.49 -1.60
C LYS A 206 -40.01 -32.10 -3.02
N GLU A 207 -38.77 -31.68 -3.22
CA GLU A 207 -38.23 -31.28 -4.53
C GLU A 207 -37.96 -32.50 -5.43
N TRP A 208 -37.76 -33.67 -4.82
CA TRP A 208 -37.46 -34.91 -5.54
C TRP A 208 -38.74 -35.61 -5.98
N GLY A 209 -38.90 -35.83 -7.28
CA GLY A 209 -40.03 -36.59 -7.83
C GLY A 209 -40.00 -38.06 -7.42
N ALA A 210 -41.16 -38.75 -7.51
CA ALA A 210 -41.28 -40.16 -7.11
C ALA A 210 -40.27 -41.09 -7.81
N MET A 211 -40.02 -40.89 -9.10
CA MET A 211 -39.02 -41.65 -9.87
C MET A 211 -37.60 -41.44 -9.34
N GLN A 212 -37.23 -40.19 -9.04
CA GLN A 212 -35.90 -39.83 -8.53
C GLN A 212 -35.68 -40.42 -7.13
N ARG A 213 -36.69 -40.31 -6.25
CA ARG A 213 -36.69 -40.98 -4.93
C ARG A 213 -36.58 -42.49 -5.06
N GLY A 214 -37.15 -43.09 -6.11
CA GLY A 214 -36.98 -44.50 -6.44
C GLY A 214 -35.53 -44.87 -6.77
N TYR A 215 -34.82 -44.07 -7.57
CA TYR A 215 -33.40 -44.28 -7.87
C TYR A 215 -32.52 -44.14 -6.63
N ILE A 216 -32.74 -43.08 -5.85
CA ILE A 216 -32.02 -42.85 -4.58
C ILE A 216 -32.33 -43.98 -3.58
N GLY A 217 -33.60 -44.39 -3.47
CA GLY A 217 -34.01 -45.52 -2.63
C GLY A 217 -33.32 -46.82 -3.05
N GLY A 218 -33.23 -47.12 -4.35
CA GLY A 218 -32.51 -48.27 -4.87
C GLY A 218 -31.02 -48.25 -4.53
N PHE A 219 -30.38 -47.08 -4.61
CA PHE A 219 -28.99 -46.88 -4.17
C PHE A 219 -28.83 -47.14 -2.66
N ILE A 220 -29.72 -46.60 -1.83
CA ILE A 220 -29.74 -46.83 -0.38
C ILE A 220 -29.93 -48.32 -0.06
N ARG A 221 -30.82 -49.03 -0.78
CA ARG A 221 -31.00 -50.48 -0.62
C ARG A 221 -29.70 -51.23 -0.83
N TYR A 222 -28.88 -50.81 -1.79
CA TYR A 222 -27.62 -51.47 -2.06
C TYR A 222 -26.67 -51.33 -0.86
N PHE A 223 -26.43 -50.10 -0.37
CA PHE A 223 -25.47 -49.86 0.71
C PHE A 223 -25.91 -50.30 2.10
N LEU A 224 -27.21 -50.60 2.29
CA LEU A 224 -27.74 -51.22 3.51
C LEU A 224 -27.62 -52.76 3.53
N ARG A 225 -27.25 -53.40 2.42
CA ARG A 225 -26.98 -54.85 2.38
C ARG A 225 -25.57 -55.17 2.90
N LYS A 226 -25.34 -56.44 3.29
CA LYS A 226 -24.07 -56.97 3.82
C LYS A 226 -22.84 -56.61 2.96
N ASP A 227 -21.69 -56.39 3.60
CA ASP A 227 -20.36 -56.11 3.01
C ASP A 227 -20.16 -54.77 2.26
N ASN A 228 -21.02 -53.77 2.50
CA ASN A 228 -20.89 -52.45 1.88
C ASN A 228 -20.14 -51.43 2.74
N ASN A 229 -19.56 -50.43 2.07
CA ASN A 229 -18.75 -49.38 2.69
C ASN A 229 -19.52 -48.62 3.79
N ALA A 230 -18.94 -48.56 5.00
CA ALA A 230 -19.60 -47.98 6.17
C ALA A 230 -19.88 -46.47 6.04
N GLU A 231 -19.03 -45.71 5.35
CA GLU A 231 -19.23 -44.26 5.17
C GLU A 231 -20.45 -43.96 4.33
N VAL A 232 -20.59 -44.66 3.20
CA VAL A 232 -21.74 -44.51 2.29
C VAL A 232 -23.03 -44.99 2.95
N ARG A 233 -22.93 -46.07 3.74
CA ARG A 233 -24.06 -46.58 4.52
C ARG A 233 -24.55 -45.55 5.54
N ILE A 234 -23.65 -44.94 6.31
CA ILE A 234 -24.01 -43.92 7.31
C ILE A 234 -24.56 -42.66 6.63
N ALA A 235 -23.97 -42.22 5.52
CA ALA A 235 -24.51 -41.13 4.73
C ALA A 235 -25.92 -41.42 4.20
N SER A 236 -26.20 -42.68 3.84
CA SER A 236 -27.54 -43.13 3.42
C SER A 236 -28.54 -43.09 4.56
N LEU A 237 -28.16 -43.59 5.74
CA LEU A 237 -28.97 -43.52 6.94
C LEU A 237 -29.24 -42.07 7.35
N TYR A 238 -28.23 -41.21 7.28
CA TYR A 238 -28.38 -39.78 7.59
C TYR A 238 -29.37 -39.09 6.65
N LEU A 239 -29.28 -39.33 5.34
CA LEU A 239 -30.24 -38.81 4.37
C LEU A 239 -31.68 -39.27 4.67
N LEU A 240 -31.86 -40.55 5.00
CA LEU A 240 -33.18 -41.08 5.39
C LEU A 240 -33.71 -40.39 6.65
N ASN A 241 -32.86 -40.20 7.66
CA ASN A 241 -33.22 -39.50 8.89
C ASN A 241 -33.71 -38.07 8.57
N VAL A 242 -32.93 -37.32 7.78
CA VAL A 242 -33.30 -35.96 7.33
C VAL A 242 -34.63 -35.96 6.56
N TRP A 243 -34.87 -36.91 5.65
CA TRP A 243 -36.12 -36.98 4.91
C TRP A 243 -37.32 -37.29 5.80
N LEU A 244 -37.18 -38.20 6.77
CA LEU A 244 -38.23 -38.54 7.72
C LEU A 244 -38.59 -37.36 8.64
N GLU A 245 -37.59 -36.61 9.10
CA GLU A 245 -37.75 -35.36 9.86
C GLU A 245 -38.49 -34.28 9.06
N GLN A 246 -38.24 -34.21 7.75
CA GLN A 246 -38.98 -33.33 6.82
C GLN A 246 -40.41 -33.81 6.50
N GLY A 247 -40.86 -34.90 7.12
CA GLY A 247 -42.22 -35.43 6.98
C GLY A 247 -42.41 -36.40 5.81
N TRP A 248 -41.35 -36.80 5.12
CA TRP A 248 -41.45 -37.89 4.14
C TRP A 248 -41.75 -39.22 4.85
N ARG A 249 -42.47 -40.11 4.17
CA ARG A 249 -42.73 -41.47 4.65
C ARG A 249 -42.40 -42.48 3.54
N PRO A 250 -41.69 -43.58 3.86
CA PRO A 250 -41.37 -44.61 2.89
C PRO A 250 -42.63 -45.38 2.46
N SER A 251 -42.59 -46.01 1.27
CA SER A 251 -43.61 -47.00 0.89
C SER A 251 -43.52 -48.23 1.80
N GLU A 252 -44.61 -48.99 1.94
CA GLU A 252 -44.63 -50.23 2.75
C GLU A 252 -43.51 -51.20 2.34
N ASP A 253 -43.28 -51.38 1.03
CA ASP A 253 -42.17 -52.20 0.51
C ASP A 253 -40.79 -51.69 0.97
N PHE A 254 -40.56 -50.38 0.93
CA PHE A 254 -39.27 -49.84 1.35
C PHE A 254 -39.11 -49.84 2.87
N ALA A 255 -40.18 -49.57 3.63
CA ALA A 255 -40.18 -49.67 5.09
C ALA A 255 -39.90 -51.12 5.53
N GLY A 256 -40.54 -52.10 4.90
CA GLY A 256 -40.29 -53.52 5.15
C GLY A 256 -38.85 -53.92 4.84
N PHE A 257 -38.30 -53.44 3.72
CA PHE A 257 -36.88 -53.62 3.39
C PHE A 257 -35.96 -53.03 4.46
N LEU A 258 -36.21 -51.79 4.92
CA LEU A 258 -35.38 -51.14 5.94
C LEU A 258 -35.38 -51.98 7.23
N MET A 259 -36.55 -52.40 7.72
CA MET A 259 -36.64 -53.20 8.95
C MET A 259 -35.94 -54.54 8.81
N GLN A 260 -36.09 -55.21 7.66
CA GLN A 260 -35.39 -56.46 7.39
C GLN A 260 -33.86 -56.26 7.39
N SER A 261 -33.36 -55.27 6.64
CA SER A 261 -31.92 -54.97 6.59
C SER A 261 -31.36 -54.57 7.95
N PHE A 262 -32.12 -53.80 8.74
CA PHE A 262 -31.70 -53.45 10.09
C PHE A 262 -31.60 -54.68 10.98
N ARG A 263 -32.61 -55.58 11.02
CA ARG A 263 -32.51 -56.84 11.78
C ARG A 263 -31.31 -57.69 11.34
N GLU A 264 -31.14 -57.87 10.03
CA GLU A 264 -29.99 -58.61 9.48
C GLU A 264 -28.64 -58.02 9.91
N MET A 265 -28.52 -56.69 10.02
CA MET A 265 -27.31 -56.05 10.51
C MET A 265 -27.05 -56.33 11.99
N TYR A 266 -28.08 -56.30 12.85
CA TYR A 266 -27.93 -56.53 14.29
C TYR A 266 -27.79 -58.01 14.66
N ASP A 267 -28.36 -58.91 13.86
CA ASP A 267 -28.29 -60.35 14.08
C ASP A 267 -27.01 -60.98 13.50
N SER A 268 -26.34 -60.30 12.55
CA SER A 268 -25.13 -60.82 11.90
C SER A 268 -23.85 -60.40 12.63
N PRO A 269 -23.01 -61.35 13.09
CA PRO A 269 -21.72 -61.04 13.73
C PRO A 269 -20.67 -60.49 12.75
N ASP A 270 -20.90 -60.60 11.44
CA ASP A 270 -19.95 -60.18 10.40
C ASP A 270 -20.06 -58.69 10.06
N ILE A 271 -21.13 -58.01 10.49
CA ILE A 271 -21.37 -56.60 10.20
C ILE A 271 -20.97 -55.77 11.42
N LEU A 272 -19.91 -54.97 11.29
CA LEU A 272 -19.54 -54.01 12.31
C LEU A 272 -20.52 -52.83 12.32
N ILE A 273 -21.46 -52.84 13.26
CA ILE A 273 -22.33 -51.70 13.56
C ILE A 273 -21.52 -50.65 14.31
N THR A 274 -21.41 -49.46 13.73
CA THR A 274 -20.76 -48.31 14.36
C THR A 274 -21.72 -47.57 15.29
N ASN A 275 -21.19 -46.70 16.15
CA ASN A 275 -22.01 -45.84 17.00
C ASN A 275 -22.97 -44.95 16.19
N ALA A 276 -22.50 -44.45 15.04
CA ALA A 276 -23.30 -43.65 14.11
C ALA A 276 -24.41 -44.48 13.45
N ASP A 277 -24.12 -45.72 13.02
CA ASP A 277 -25.15 -46.65 12.52
C ASP A 277 -26.23 -46.85 13.59
N ASN A 278 -25.83 -47.16 14.83
CA ASN A 278 -26.76 -47.51 15.90
C ASN A 278 -27.72 -46.36 16.25
N VAL A 279 -27.22 -45.12 16.28
CA VAL A 279 -28.07 -43.98 16.61
C VAL A 279 -28.99 -43.59 15.46
N LEU A 280 -28.49 -43.54 14.22
CA LEU A 280 -29.33 -43.19 13.07
C LEU A 280 -30.43 -44.22 12.83
N ILE A 281 -30.11 -45.52 12.93
CA ILE A 281 -31.11 -46.58 12.78
C ILE A 281 -32.17 -46.46 13.88
N ARG A 282 -31.76 -46.23 15.14
CA ARG A 282 -32.69 -46.02 16.24
C ARG A 282 -33.63 -44.84 15.99
N GLN A 283 -33.09 -43.68 15.56
CA GLN A 283 -33.89 -42.49 15.25
C GLN A 283 -34.90 -42.76 14.13
N ILE A 284 -34.47 -43.43 13.05
CA ILE A 284 -35.33 -43.85 11.95
C ILE A 284 -36.45 -44.76 12.46
N CYS A 285 -36.14 -45.78 13.25
CA CYS A 285 -37.14 -46.71 13.81
C CYS A 285 -38.13 -46.00 14.75
N THR A 286 -37.66 -45.08 15.59
CA THR A 286 -38.56 -44.27 16.44
C THR A 286 -39.51 -43.42 15.58
N MET A 287 -39.02 -42.76 14.51
CA MET A 287 -39.88 -41.99 13.60
C MET A 287 -40.87 -42.84 12.79
N LEU A 288 -40.54 -44.12 12.55
CA LEU A 288 -41.40 -45.09 11.89
C LEU A 288 -42.30 -45.87 12.86
N GLY A 289 -42.13 -45.71 14.17
CA GLY A 289 -42.88 -46.43 15.19
C GLY A 289 -42.50 -47.92 15.34
N THR A 290 -41.29 -48.31 14.91
CA THR A 290 -40.82 -49.71 14.85
C THR A 290 -39.65 -50.00 15.81
N GLU A 291 -39.41 -49.14 16.80
CA GLU A 291 -38.30 -49.25 17.74
C GLU A 291 -38.29 -50.55 18.57
N GLY A 292 -39.45 -51.18 18.78
CA GLY A 292 -39.55 -52.47 19.48
C GLY A 292 -39.10 -53.69 18.65
N GLU A 293 -38.83 -53.51 17.36
CA GLU A 293 -38.52 -54.62 16.43
C GLU A 293 -37.02 -54.94 16.32
N ILE A 294 -36.14 -54.12 16.93
CA ILE A 294 -34.69 -54.25 16.83
C ILE A 294 -34.07 -54.15 18.23
N SER A 295 -33.18 -55.08 18.56
CA SER A 295 -32.40 -55.01 19.80
C SER A 295 -31.17 -54.12 19.60
N PHE A 296 -31.32 -52.82 19.82
CA PHE A 296 -30.25 -51.84 19.65
C PHE A 296 -29.07 -52.04 20.61
N MET A 297 -27.86 -51.68 20.17
CA MET A 297 -26.70 -51.56 21.05
C MET A 297 -26.91 -50.38 22.02
N PRO A 298 -26.25 -50.37 23.20
CA PRO A 298 -26.29 -49.22 24.11
C PRO A 298 -25.93 -47.91 23.40
N THR A 299 -26.55 -46.81 23.82
CA THR A 299 -26.14 -45.48 23.34
C THR A 299 -24.68 -45.23 23.70
N PRO A 300 -23.87 -44.70 22.78
CA PRO A 300 -22.47 -44.45 23.03
C PRO A 300 -22.26 -43.48 24.19
N ASP A 301 -21.24 -43.76 25.00
CA ASP A 301 -20.72 -42.82 25.99
C ASP A 301 -20.11 -41.59 25.30
N GLU A 302 -20.23 -40.43 25.93
CA GLU A 302 -19.72 -39.17 25.35
C GLU A 302 -18.20 -39.16 25.18
N GLY A 303 -17.45 -39.77 26.11
CA GLY A 303 -16.00 -39.88 26.00
C GLY A 303 -15.57 -40.68 24.78
N VAL A 304 -16.39 -41.64 24.34
CA VAL A 304 -16.14 -42.41 23.10
C VAL A 304 -16.37 -41.51 21.88
N LEU A 305 -17.45 -40.74 21.85
CA LEU A 305 -17.75 -39.81 20.75
C LEU A 305 -16.68 -38.72 20.62
N PHE A 306 -16.23 -38.15 21.73
CA PHE A 306 -15.14 -37.17 21.74
C PHE A 306 -13.85 -37.75 21.18
N LYS A 307 -13.44 -38.95 21.62
CA LYS A 307 -12.25 -39.64 21.11
C LYS A 307 -12.36 -39.95 19.62
N ASP A 308 -13.51 -40.44 19.16
CA ASP A 308 -13.73 -40.71 17.74
C ASP A 308 -13.67 -39.42 16.90
N ASN A 309 -14.12 -38.27 17.43
CA ASN A 309 -14.04 -36.98 16.73
C ASN A 309 -12.62 -36.43 16.61
N MET A 310 -11.71 -36.85 17.48
CA MET A 310 -10.29 -36.43 17.47
C MET A 310 -9.41 -37.30 16.56
N ARG A 311 -9.93 -38.41 16.04
CA ARG A 311 -9.16 -39.33 15.21
C ARG A 311 -8.97 -38.80 13.79
N ALA A 312 -7.72 -38.77 13.34
CA ALA A 312 -7.38 -38.37 11.97
C ALA A 312 -7.81 -39.39 10.91
N ASP A 313 -7.86 -40.68 11.25
CA ASP A 313 -8.26 -41.78 10.37
C ASP A 313 -9.78 -41.95 10.24
N ARG A 314 -10.57 -41.17 10.99
CA ARG A 314 -12.03 -41.17 10.90
C ARG A 314 -12.51 -40.19 9.84
N SER A 315 -13.36 -40.67 8.94
CA SER A 315 -14.02 -39.85 7.92
C SER A 315 -14.97 -38.81 8.55
N TRP A 316 -15.08 -37.65 7.90
CA TRP A 316 -15.86 -36.50 8.37
C TRP A 316 -17.33 -36.84 8.66
N ILE A 317 -17.93 -37.80 7.95
CA ILE A 317 -19.34 -38.17 8.13
C ILE A 317 -19.57 -38.76 9.52
N PHE A 318 -18.65 -39.58 10.04
CA PHE A 318 -18.74 -40.09 11.40
C PHE A 318 -18.67 -38.95 12.42
N LYS A 319 -17.73 -38.02 12.22
CA LYS A 319 -17.52 -36.89 13.12
C LYS A 319 -18.73 -35.97 13.14
N LEU A 320 -19.33 -35.73 11.97
CA LEU A 320 -20.56 -34.97 11.83
C LEU A 320 -21.71 -35.63 12.60
N ILE A 321 -21.95 -36.93 12.41
CA ILE A 321 -23.02 -37.64 13.13
C ILE A 321 -22.76 -37.63 14.64
N ASN A 322 -21.52 -37.84 15.08
CA ASN A 322 -21.16 -37.72 16.50
C ASN A 322 -21.47 -36.33 17.06
N LEU A 323 -21.21 -35.25 16.31
CA LEU A 323 -21.59 -33.89 16.72
C LEU A 323 -23.11 -33.71 16.84
N LEU A 324 -23.89 -34.26 15.90
CA LEU A 324 -25.35 -34.23 15.97
C LEU A 324 -25.88 -34.97 17.20
N ILE A 325 -25.30 -36.13 17.53
CA ILE A 325 -25.64 -36.90 18.74
C ILE A 325 -25.34 -36.09 20.00
N LEU A 326 -24.14 -35.50 20.08
CA LEU A 326 -23.72 -34.68 21.21
C LEU A 326 -24.62 -33.46 21.36
N ARG A 327 -24.94 -32.77 20.26
CA ARG A 327 -25.88 -31.65 20.27
C ARG A 327 -27.23 -32.07 20.84
N GLN A 328 -27.82 -33.16 20.36
CA GLN A 328 -29.12 -33.65 20.87
C GLN A 328 -29.09 -33.92 22.38
N ARG A 329 -27.95 -34.41 22.90
CA ARG A 329 -27.76 -34.66 24.34
C ARG A 329 -27.66 -33.36 25.15
N TYR A 330 -26.98 -32.34 24.62
CA TYR A 330 -26.62 -31.13 25.36
C TYR A 330 -27.49 -29.89 25.07
N GLU A 331 -28.36 -29.96 24.06
CA GLU A 331 -29.29 -28.87 23.69
C GLU A 331 -30.17 -28.41 24.85
N ARG A 332 -30.45 -29.30 25.81
CA ARG A 332 -31.25 -29.01 27.02
C ARG A 332 -30.55 -29.35 28.34
N ALA A 333 -29.26 -29.66 28.30
CA ALA A 333 -28.50 -30.03 29.49
C ALA A 333 -28.32 -28.83 30.45
N ASP A 334 -28.09 -29.09 31.73
CA ASP A 334 -27.75 -28.04 32.70
C ASP A 334 -26.40 -27.41 32.36
N ILE A 335 -26.37 -26.07 32.28
CA ILE A 335 -25.20 -25.27 31.89
C ILE A 335 -24.08 -25.40 32.94
N GLU A 336 -24.45 -25.56 34.21
CA GLU A 336 -23.50 -25.72 35.32
C GLU A 336 -22.89 -27.14 35.38
N SER A 337 -23.37 -28.07 34.56
CA SER A 337 -22.82 -29.43 34.54
C SER A 337 -21.41 -29.47 33.95
N SER A 338 -20.53 -30.26 34.57
CA SER A 338 -19.17 -30.52 34.07
C SER A 338 -19.17 -31.14 32.66
N SER A 339 -20.18 -31.96 32.37
CA SER A 339 -20.44 -32.57 31.07
C SER A 339 -20.72 -31.51 29.98
N PHE A 340 -21.53 -30.49 30.26
CA PHE A 340 -21.77 -29.40 29.30
C PHE A 340 -20.51 -28.57 29.03
N SER A 341 -19.74 -28.24 30.06
CA SER A 341 -18.45 -27.55 29.90
C SER A 341 -17.45 -28.35 29.07
N THR A 342 -17.42 -29.67 29.24
CA THR A 342 -16.58 -30.59 28.45
C THR A 342 -17.01 -30.61 26.98
N TYR A 343 -18.32 -30.59 26.71
CA TYR A 343 -18.84 -30.50 25.34
C TYR A 343 -18.41 -29.21 24.64
N VAL A 344 -18.53 -28.05 25.30
CA VAL A 344 -18.08 -26.76 24.73
C VAL A 344 -16.57 -26.76 24.47
N ALA A 345 -15.77 -27.27 25.41
CA ALA A 345 -14.32 -27.40 25.22
C ALA A 345 -13.98 -28.30 24.02
N GLN A 346 -14.73 -29.37 23.81
CA GLN A 346 -14.54 -30.25 22.66
C GLN A 346 -14.89 -29.55 21.33
N LEU A 347 -15.96 -28.76 21.28
CA LEU A 347 -16.28 -27.96 20.09
C LEU A 347 -15.15 -26.97 19.77
N MET A 348 -14.56 -26.35 20.79
CA MET A 348 -13.41 -25.45 20.63
C MET A 348 -12.15 -26.16 20.11
N ILE A 349 -11.90 -27.39 20.56
CA ILE A 349 -10.80 -28.20 20.02
C ILE A 349 -11.05 -28.51 18.52
N LEU A 350 -12.30 -28.78 18.14
CA LEU A 350 -12.64 -29.04 16.73
C LEU A 350 -12.50 -27.79 15.87
N LEU A 351 -12.87 -26.61 16.38
CA LEU A 351 -12.59 -25.31 15.75
C LEU A 351 -11.09 -24.95 15.69
N ARG A 352 -10.22 -25.72 16.35
CA ARG A 352 -8.77 -25.48 16.36
C ARG A 352 -8.01 -26.44 15.46
N LEU A 353 -8.34 -27.72 15.55
CA LEU A 353 -7.47 -28.80 15.09
C LEU A 353 -8.10 -29.70 14.03
N ASN A 354 -9.40 -29.53 13.72
CA ASN A 354 -10.06 -30.43 12.79
C ASN A 354 -9.86 -29.97 11.32
N PRO A 355 -9.29 -30.82 10.45
CA PRO A 355 -9.06 -30.46 9.04
C PRO A 355 -10.33 -30.54 8.16
N ASP A 356 -11.42 -31.13 8.66
CA ASP A 356 -12.66 -31.33 7.90
C ASP A 356 -13.58 -30.09 8.03
N GLU A 357 -13.73 -29.30 6.97
CA GLU A 357 -14.47 -28.03 6.95
C GLU A 357 -15.95 -28.21 7.35
N ILE A 358 -16.61 -29.28 6.90
CA ILE A 358 -17.99 -29.59 7.29
C ILE A 358 -18.12 -29.79 8.81
N VAL A 359 -17.14 -30.46 9.43
CA VAL A 359 -17.12 -30.71 10.88
C VAL A 359 -16.77 -29.41 11.62
N PHE A 360 -15.83 -28.64 11.09
CA PHE A 360 -15.44 -27.33 11.59
C PHE A 360 -16.61 -26.35 11.61
N GLN A 361 -17.27 -26.15 10.47
CA GLN A 361 -18.43 -25.28 10.33
C GLN A 361 -19.54 -25.74 11.27
N ARG A 362 -19.81 -27.06 11.35
CA ARG A 362 -20.83 -27.57 12.26
C ARG A 362 -20.52 -27.27 13.72
N ALA A 363 -19.28 -27.47 14.16
CA ALA A 363 -18.86 -27.14 15.52
C ALA A 363 -19.02 -25.64 15.81
N GLY A 364 -18.72 -24.78 14.84
CA GLY A 364 -18.96 -23.33 14.93
C GLY A 364 -20.45 -22.98 15.05
N GLU A 365 -21.30 -23.53 14.19
CA GLU A 365 -22.76 -23.30 14.29
C GLU A 365 -23.32 -23.77 15.63
N ASP A 366 -22.87 -24.94 16.12
CA ASP A 366 -23.30 -25.44 17.44
C ASP A 366 -22.85 -24.47 18.56
N ILE A 367 -21.66 -23.86 18.49
CA ILE A 367 -21.23 -22.82 19.44
C ILE A 367 -22.08 -21.54 19.34
N LEU A 368 -22.39 -21.08 18.12
CA LEU A 368 -23.23 -19.90 17.89
C LEU A 368 -24.62 -20.08 18.48
N GLU A 369 -25.24 -21.25 18.28
CA GLU A 369 -26.54 -21.56 18.86
C GLU A 369 -26.50 -21.66 20.39
N LEU A 370 -25.38 -22.12 20.96
CA LEU A 370 -25.17 -22.16 22.41
C LEU A 370 -24.80 -20.79 23.01
N SER A 371 -24.52 -19.77 22.19
CA SER A 371 -24.06 -18.45 22.66
C SER A 371 -25.01 -17.80 23.67
N GLY A 372 -26.33 -18.01 23.56
CA GLY A 372 -27.30 -17.49 24.53
C GLY A 372 -27.25 -18.17 25.90
N ARG A 373 -26.54 -19.30 26.03
CA ARG A 373 -26.51 -20.16 27.22
C ARG A 373 -25.17 -20.14 27.96
N ILE A 374 -24.07 -19.86 27.27
CA ILE A 374 -22.74 -19.75 27.88
C ILE A 374 -22.50 -18.34 28.43
N SER A 375 -21.66 -18.23 29.47
CA SER A 375 -21.38 -16.95 30.12
C SER A 375 -20.58 -16.02 29.22
N ASP A 376 -20.66 -14.71 29.49
CA ASP A 376 -19.90 -13.71 28.73
C ASP A 376 -18.38 -13.94 28.85
N GLN A 377 -17.90 -14.40 30.01
CA GLN A 377 -16.49 -14.81 30.19
C GLN A 377 -16.11 -15.99 29.29
N GLN A 378 -16.96 -17.01 29.18
CA GLN A 378 -16.68 -18.15 28.30
C GLN A 378 -16.62 -17.71 26.84
N LYS A 379 -17.52 -16.83 26.40
CA LYS A 379 -17.47 -16.24 25.05
C LYS A 379 -16.19 -15.46 24.83
N TYR A 380 -15.77 -14.67 25.82
CA TYR A 380 -14.54 -13.87 25.76
C TYR A 380 -13.30 -14.75 25.57
N GLU A 381 -13.17 -15.84 26.36
CA GLU A 381 -12.08 -16.81 26.21
C GLU A 381 -12.10 -17.48 24.83
N ILE A 382 -13.29 -17.84 24.32
CA ILE A 382 -13.44 -18.40 22.98
C ILE A 382 -12.90 -17.44 21.92
N VAL A 383 -13.26 -16.15 21.98
CA VAL A 383 -12.76 -15.15 21.02
C VAL A 383 -11.25 -14.99 21.13
N LYS A 384 -10.70 -14.84 22.34
CA LYS A 384 -9.23 -14.77 22.54
C LYS A 384 -8.50 -15.96 21.95
N ASP A 385 -9.04 -17.15 22.19
CA ASP A 385 -8.47 -18.39 21.70
C ASP A 385 -8.45 -18.49 20.18
N LEU A 386 -9.45 -17.93 19.50
CA LEU A 386 -9.54 -17.86 18.04
C LEU A 386 -8.68 -16.73 17.44
N LEU A 387 -8.57 -15.58 18.11
CA LEU A 387 -7.63 -14.52 17.70
C LEU A 387 -6.19 -15.04 17.68
N LYS A 388 -5.81 -15.90 18.64
CA LYS A 388 -4.51 -16.57 18.67
C LYS A 388 -4.28 -17.56 17.51
N ILE A 389 -5.34 -18.22 17.02
CA ILE A 389 -5.26 -19.08 15.83
C ILE A 389 -4.94 -18.23 14.59
N LEU A 390 -5.58 -17.06 14.48
CA LEU A 390 -5.33 -16.13 13.39
C LEU A 390 -3.93 -15.51 13.46
N GLU A 391 -3.38 -15.29 14.65
CA GLU A 391 -1.99 -14.86 14.82
C GLU A 391 -0.99 -15.95 14.36
N THR A 392 -1.24 -17.20 14.73
CA THR A 392 -0.34 -18.34 14.46
C THR A 392 -0.45 -18.90 13.04
N GLY A 393 -1.49 -18.52 12.28
CA GLY A 393 -1.68 -18.95 10.89
C GLY A 393 -2.28 -20.34 10.71
N TYR A 394 -2.87 -20.93 11.77
CA TYR A 394 -3.48 -22.27 11.71
C TYR A 394 -4.88 -22.31 11.06
N ASP A 395 -5.46 -21.16 10.70
CA ASP A 395 -6.72 -21.15 9.92
C ASP A 395 -6.47 -21.43 8.44
N GLU A 396 -6.39 -22.71 8.09
CA GLU A 396 -6.31 -23.16 6.69
C GLU A 396 -7.66 -23.12 5.95
N THR A 397 -8.77 -22.88 6.67
CA THR A 397 -10.13 -22.93 6.13
C THR A 397 -10.62 -21.57 5.63
N GLY A 398 -10.17 -20.47 6.25
CA GLY A 398 -10.66 -19.13 5.99
C GLY A 398 -12.07 -18.86 6.55
N TYR A 399 -12.61 -19.76 7.39
CA TYR A 399 -13.93 -19.63 8.02
C TYR A 399 -13.88 -18.86 9.35
N VAL A 400 -12.73 -18.87 10.05
CA VAL A 400 -12.61 -18.24 11.38
C VAL A 400 -12.99 -16.75 11.37
N PRO A 401 -12.60 -15.92 10.38
CA PRO A 401 -13.01 -14.52 10.33
C PRO A 401 -14.54 -14.31 10.26
N ASP A 402 -15.27 -15.08 9.44
CA ASP A 402 -16.73 -14.96 9.31
C ASP A 402 -17.45 -15.43 10.59
N PHE A 403 -16.99 -16.55 11.16
CA PHE A 403 -17.48 -17.03 12.45
C PHE A 403 -17.27 -16.01 13.56
N LEU A 404 -16.06 -15.45 13.67
CA LEU A 404 -15.75 -14.42 14.66
C LEU A 404 -16.64 -13.19 14.47
N GLY A 405 -16.90 -12.76 13.24
CA GLY A 405 -17.85 -11.67 12.96
C GLY A 405 -19.23 -11.89 13.60
N ARG A 406 -19.79 -13.10 13.42
CA ARG A 406 -21.10 -13.48 13.98
C ARG A 406 -21.06 -13.68 15.51
N PHE A 407 -20.02 -14.34 16.01
CA PHE A 407 -19.91 -14.68 17.42
C PHE A 407 -19.57 -13.47 18.29
N PHE A 408 -18.78 -12.54 17.76
CA PHE A 408 -18.38 -11.31 18.46
C PHE A 408 -19.59 -10.48 18.88
N ASP A 409 -20.64 -10.42 18.06
CA ASP A 409 -21.86 -9.67 18.37
C ASP A 409 -22.67 -10.26 19.54
N THR A 410 -22.41 -11.51 19.91
CA THR A 410 -23.09 -12.19 21.04
C THR A 410 -22.53 -11.81 22.42
N LEU A 411 -21.40 -11.09 22.45
CA LEU A 411 -20.74 -10.60 23.66
C LEU A 411 -21.36 -9.31 24.18
N SER A 412 -21.21 -9.06 25.49
CA SER A 412 -21.48 -7.73 26.05
C SER A 412 -20.63 -6.65 25.38
N ILE A 413 -21.14 -5.40 25.34
CA ILE A 413 -20.40 -4.28 24.75
C ILE A 413 -19.07 -4.02 25.47
N SER A 414 -19.02 -4.21 26.79
CA SER A 414 -17.79 -4.08 27.60
C SER A 414 -16.72 -5.07 27.14
N SER A 415 -17.06 -6.35 26.99
CA SER A 415 -16.13 -7.37 26.52
C SER A 415 -15.70 -7.14 25.08
N ARG A 416 -16.59 -6.67 24.21
CA ARG A 416 -16.23 -6.29 22.83
C ARG A 416 -15.23 -5.13 22.79
N ILE A 417 -15.39 -4.13 23.66
CA ILE A 417 -14.46 -2.99 23.76
C ILE A 417 -13.09 -3.45 24.26
N GLU A 418 -13.03 -4.37 25.22
CA GLU A 418 -11.77 -4.93 25.72
C GLU A 418 -11.05 -5.76 24.64
N LEU A 419 -11.77 -6.67 23.97
CA LEU A 419 -11.22 -7.49 22.87
C LEU A 419 -10.79 -6.65 21.66
N PHE A 420 -11.35 -5.45 21.49
CA PHE A 420 -10.86 -4.52 20.46
C PHE A 420 -9.39 -4.15 20.66
N GLU A 421 -8.88 -4.10 21.89
CA GLU A 421 -7.46 -3.84 22.16
C GLU A 421 -6.57 -4.96 21.61
N ASP A 422 -6.99 -6.23 21.77
CA ASP A 422 -6.31 -7.40 21.18
C ASP A 422 -6.36 -7.34 19.64
N ILE A 423 -7.52 -7.03 19.05
CA ILE A 423 -7.69 -6.87 17.60
C ILE A 423 -6.77 -5.75 17.09
N GLN A 424 -6.74 -4.61 17.75
CA GLN A 424 -5.89 -3.48 17.39
C GLN A 424 -4.40 -3.83 17.49
N TYR A 425 -4.00 -4.59 18.51
CA TYR A 425 -2.64 -5.07 18.69
C TYR A 425 -2.20 -5.99 17.54
N LEU A 426 -3.03 -6.97 17.18
CA LEU A 426 -2.75 -7.91 16.09
C LEU A 426 -2.81 -7.24 14.71
N ALA A 427 -3.70 -6.27 14.51
CA ALA A 427 -3.77 -5.44 13.29
C ALA A 427 -2.56 -4.50 13.14
N SER A 428 -1.68 -4.42 14.14
CA SER A 428 -0.40 -3.71 14.10
C SER A 428 0.81 -4.65 14.20
N SER A 429 0.61 -5.95 13.90
CA SER A 429 1.67 -6.95 13.79
C SER A 429 2.63 -6.63 12.63
N PRO A 430 3.93 -6.96 12.75
CA PRO A 430 4.86 -6.89 11.62
C PRO A 430 4.60 -7.96 10.55
N ASP A 431 3.81 -9.00 10.85
CA ASP A 431 3.44 -10.06 9.89
C ASP A 431 2.23 -9.63 9.02
N PRO A 432 2.42 -9.39 7.70
CA PRO A 432 1.33 -9.01 6.81
C PRO A 432 0.20 -10.04 6.75
N ALA A 433 0.51 -11.33 6.88
CA ALA A 433 -0.51 -12.37 6.83
C ALA A 433 -1.47 -12.27 8.04
N THR A 434 -0.94 -12.05 9.23
CA THR A 434 -1.70 -11.78 10.46
C THR A 434 -2.55 -10.52 10.33
N VAL A 435 -1.95 -9.39 9.91
CA VAL A 435 -2.69 -8.13 9.74
C VAL A 435 -3.85 -8.31 8.78
N GLY A 436 -3.64 -8.98 7.65
CA GLY A 436 -4.70 -9.19 6.68
C GLY A 436 -5.84 -10.10 7.19
N ARG A 437 -5.53 -11.15 7.97
CA ARG A 437 -6.57 -11.98 8.63
C ARG A 437 -7.36 -11.19 9.68
N MET A 438 -6.69 -10.28 10.39
CA MET A 438 -7.34 -9.36 11.33
C MET A 438 -8.28 -8.39 10.60
N LEU A 439 -7.84 -7.78 9.50
CA LEU A 439 -8.70 -6.87 8.72
C LEU A 439 -9.92 -7.59 8.13
N GLU A 440 -9.76 -8.85 7.68
CA GLU A 440 -10.89 -9.68 7.25
C GLU A 440 -11.88 -9.96 8.39
N THR A 441 -11.37 -10.22 9.59
CA THR A 441 -12.18 -10.40 10.81
C THR A 441 -12.92 -9.11 11.18
N VAL A 442 -12.24 -7.96 11.13
CA VAL A 442 -12.83 -6.64 11.36
C VAL A 442 -13.96 -6.37 10.36
N CYS A 443 -13.76 -6.71 9.07
CA CYS A 443 -14.83 -6.61 8.07
C CYS A 443 -16.02 -7.52 8.38
N GLY A 444 -15.78 -8.74 8.86
CA GLY A 444 -16.82 -9.66 9.31
C GLY A 444 -17.63 -9.10 10.49
N ILE A 445 -16.96 -8.50 11.48
CA ILE A 445 -17.61 -7.83 12.62
C ILE A 445 -18.44 -6.63 12.13
N LEU A 446 -17.85 -5.77 11.30
CA LEU A 446 -18.52 -4.58 10.76
C LEU A 446 -19.74 -4.94 9.93
N LYS A 447 -19.70 -6.04 9.16
CA LYS A 447 -20.84 -6.57 8.42
C LYS A 447 -22.03 -6.84 9.35
N ILE A 448 -21.82 -7.60 10.43
CA ILE A 448 -22.89 -7.93 11.39
C ILE A 448 -23.39 -6.68 12.12
N MET A 449 -22.47 -5.82 12.57
CA MET A 449 -22.83 -4.56 13.22
C MET A 449 -23.63 -3.63 12.30
N SER A 450 -23.43 -3.71 10.98
CA SER A 450 -24.14 -2.89 9.99
C SER A 450 -25.61 -3.31 9.81
N GLU A 451 -25.94 -4.56 10.09
CA GLU A 451 -27.31 -5.09 9.96
C GLU A 451 -28.23 -4.66 11.12
N LYS A 452 -27.65 -4.21 12.25
CA LYS A 452 -28.41 -3.68 13.39
C LYS A 452 -29.12 -2.38 13.03
N ALA A 453 -30.40 -2.28 13.41
CA ALA A 453 -31.26 -1.15 13.09
C ALA A 453 -30.91 0.12 13.87
N ASP A 454 -30.72 0.02 15.19
CA ASP A 454 -30.60 1.14 16.12
C ASP A 454 -29.50 0.86 17.16
N PRO A 455 -28.22 1.11 16.82
CA PRO A 455 -27.09 0.83 17.70
C PRO A 455 -26.99 1.84 18.86
N GLU A 456 -26.54 1.38 20.02
CA GLU A 456 -26.26 2.25 21.18
C GLU A 456 -25.02 3.13 20.96
N GLU A 457 -24.87 4.22 21.73
CA GLU A 457 -23.72 5.15 21.60
C GLU A 457 -22.36 4.45 21.74
N GLN A 458 -22.25 3.49 22.67
CA GLN A 458 -21.02 2.71 22.84
C GLN A 458 -20.74 1.79 21.65
N GLU A 459 -21.78 1.23 21.03
CA GLU A 459 -21.64 0.44 19.81
C GLU A 459 -21.20 1.30 18.63
N LEU A 460 -21.73 2.52 18.49
CA LEU A 460 -21.29 3.48 17.48
C LEU A 460 -19.82 3.87 17.65
N LYS A 461 -19.37 4.09 18.91
CA LYS A 461 -17.95 4.36 19.19
C LYS A 461 -17.06 3.18 18.82
N LEU A 462 -17.47 1.96 19.13
CA LEU A 462 -16.73 0.75 18.74
C LEU A 462 -16.72 0.57 17.22
N PHE A 463 -17.86 0.80 16.55
CA PHE A 463 -17.97 0.75 15.10
C PHE A 463 -16.99 1.73 14.44
N GLY A 464 -16.95 2.98 14.90
CA GLY A 464 -16.01 3.99 14.42
C GLY A 464 -14.55 3.58 14.62
N LYS A 465 -14.20 2.98 15.77
CA LYS A 465 -12.86 2.44 16.02
C LYS A 465 -12.48 1.30 15.06
N LEU A 466 -13.41 0.39 14.77
CA LEU A 466 -13.21 -0.70 13.81
C LEU A 466 -13.06 -0.19 12.37
N CYS A 467 -13.90 0.75 11.93
CA CYS A 467 -13.73 1.45 10.66
C CYS A 467 -12.38 2.17 10.60
N GLY A 468 -11.96 2.76 11.71
CA GLY A 468 -10.65 3.40 11.85
C GLY A 468 -9.47 2.46 11.58
N LEU A 469 -9.54 1.19 12.02
CA LEU A 469 -8.52 0.19 11.70
C LEU A 469 -8.41 -0.08 10.19
N LEU A 470 -9.56 -0.15 9.49
CA LEU A 470 -9.58 -0.31 8.04
C LEU A 470 -9.00 0.93 7.36
N ARG A 471 -9.44 2.13 7.72
CA ARG A 471 -8.91 3.40 7.16
C ARG A 471 -7.39 3.50 7.32
N ARG A 472 -6.87 3.21 8.52
CA ARG A 472 -5.43 3.16 8.79
C ARG A 472 -4.69 2.16 7.90
N GLY A 473 -5.26 0.98 7.68
CA GLY A 473 -4.69 -0.04 6.80
C GLY A 473 -4.57 0.39 5.33
N MET A 474 -5.37 1.37 4.88
CA MET A 474 -5.30 1.91 3.52
C MET A 474 -4.03 2.75 3.26
N TYR A 475 -3.35 3.20 4.32
CA TYR A 475 -2.10 3.96 4.26
C TYR A 475 -0.85 3.09 4.51
N SER A 476 -0.98 1.76 4.51
CA SER A 476 0.16 0.85 4.61
C SER A 476 1.16 1.08 3.47
N ASP A 477 2.43 0.81 3.75
CA ASP A 477 3.54 0.83 2.80
C ASP A 477 3.68 -0.45 1.98
N ASP A 478 2.88 -1.47 2.32
CA ASP A 478 2.76 -2.71 1.60
C ASP A 478 1.58 -2.62 0.60
N PRO A 479 1.83 -2.56 -0.73
CA PRO A 479 0.77 -2.46 -1.73
C PRO A 479 -0.19 -3.65 -1.73
N ASP A 480 0.27 -4.85 -1.36
CA ASP A 480 -0.57 -6.02 -1.25
C ASP A 480 -1.53 -5.91 -0.07
N MET A 481 -1.05 -5.35 1.06
CA MET A 481 -1.90 -5.05 2.21
C MET A 481 -2.98 -4.02 1.86
N VAL A 482 -2.60 -2.94 1.17
CA VAL A 482 -3.55 -1.90 0.74
C VAL A 482 -4.60 -2.52 -0.18
N SER A 483 -4.19 -3.28 -1.20
CA SER A 483 -5.10 -3.95 -2.14
C SER A 483 -6.04 -4.94 -1.44
N ARG A 484 -5.52 -5.73 -0.49
CA ARG A 484 -6.31 -6.64 0.34
C ARG A 484 -7.37 -5.91 1.14
N ASN A 485 -6.99 -4.81 1.79
CA ASN A 485 -7.89 -4.03 2.61
C ASN A 485 -8.99 -3.33 1.80
N LEU A 486 -8.64 -2.78 0.63
CA LEU A 486 -9.62 -2.21 -0.31
C LEU A 486 -10.62 -3.28 -0.77
N PHE A 487 -10.14 -4.48 -1.08
CA PHE A 487 -10.99 -5.60 -1.47
C PHE A 487 -12.01 -5.95 -0.38
N PHE A 488 -11.55 -6.27 0.84
CA PHE A 488 -12.46 -6.69 1.91
C PHE A 488 -13.36 -5.55 2.41
N THR A 489 -12.90 -4.29 2.39
CA THR A 489 -13.75 -3.14 2.71
C THR A 489 -14.94 -3.06 1.74
N GLY A 490 -14.69 -3.05 0.43
CA GLY A 490 -15.79 -2.97 -0.55
C GLY A 490 -16.60 -4.26 -0.65
N TYR A 491 -15.95 -5.43 -0.66
CA TYR A 491 -16.62 -6.72 -0.85
C TYR A 491 -17.32 -7.24 0.40
N SER A 492 -16.76 -7.10 1.61
CA SER A 492 -17.38 -7.66 2.81
C SER A 492 -18.28 -6.66 3.54
N VAL A 493 -17.89 -5.38 3.61
CA VAL A 493 -18.66 -4.35 4.33
C VAL A 493 -19.71 -3.73 3.41
N PHE A 494 -19.31 -3.15 2.28
CA PHE A 494 -20.27 -2.43 1.43
C PHE A 494 -21.23 -3.34 0.66
N SER A 495 -20.86 -4.57 0.32
CA SER A 495 -21.82 -5.51 -0.30
C SER A 495 -22.99 -5.85 0.62
N ALA A 496 -22.75 -5.97 1.93
CA ALA A 496 -23.79 -6.23 2.92
C ALA A 496 -24.79 -5.06 3.01
N LEU A 497 -24.34 -3.84 2.68
CA LEU A 497 -25.15 -2.63 2.65
C LEU A 497 -25.95 -2.45 1.34
N GLU A 498 -25.68 -3.26 0.32
CA GLU A 498 -26.29 -3.08 -1.01
C GLU A 498 -27.82 -3.29 -0.99
N ASN A 499 -28.33 -4.14 -0.09
CA ASN A 499 -29.77 -4.37 0.06
C ASN A 499 -30.39 -3.64 1.27
N THR A 500 -29.58 -2.91 2.04
CA THR A 500 -30.01 -2.23 3.25
C THR A 500 -30.63 -0.86 2.92
N LYS A 501 -31.71 -0.51 3.64
CA LYS A 501 -32.29 0.83 3.55
C LYS A 501 -31.42 1.82 4.30
N VAL A 502 -30.99 2.90 3.64
CA VAL A 502 -30.26 3.98 4.27
C VAL A 502 -31.21 4.80 5.14
N ARG A 503 -30.81 5.07 6.39
CA ARG A 503 -31.48 6.00 7.29
C ARG A 503 -30.66 7.29 7.35
N PRO A 504 -31.25 8.49 7.15
CA PRO A 504 -30.50 9.76 7.17
C PRO A 504 -29.76 9.99 8.49
N ASP A 505 -30.40 9.68 9.61
CA ASP A 505 -29.93 9.96 10.97
C ASP A 505 -29.07 8.82 11.57
N ASP A 506 -28.63 7.86 10.75
CA ASP A 506 -27.76 6.77 11.22
C ASP A 506 -26.37 7.29 11.56
N GLY A 507 -25.97 7.16 12.83
CA GLY A 507 -24.66 7.58 13.33
C GLY A 507 -23.47 6.90 12.66
N ARG A 508 -23.69 5.83 11.88
CA ARG A 508 -22.64 5.14 11.09
C ARG A 508 -22.38 5.80 9.73
N ASN A 509 -23.26 6.67 9.24
CA ASN A 509 -23.16 7.28 7.91
C ASN A 509 -21.84 8.04 7.71
N ASP A 510 -21.39 8.79 8.73
CA ASP A 510 -20.09 9.45 8.72
C ASP A 510 -18.94 8.46 8.53
N CYS A 511 -18.97 7.29 9.20
CA CYS A 511 -17.94 6.27 9.08
C CYS A 511 -17.91 5.64 7.67
N TYR A 512 -19.06 5.38 7.07
CA TYR A 512 -19.12 4.87 5.68
C TYR A 512 -18.62 5.91 4.67
N ALA A 513 -18.96 7.19 4.87
CA ALA A 513 -18.47 8.28 4.05
C ALA A 513 -16.94 8.40 4.13
N ASP A 514 -16.37 8.36 5.34
CA ASP A 514 -14.92 8.42 5.54
C ASP A 514 -14.20 7.18 5.00
N LEU A 515 -14.76 5.97 5.15
CA LEU A 515 -14.23 4.76 4.53
C LEU A 515 -14.20 4.85 3.00
N ALA A 516 -15.28 5.34 2.39
CA ALA A 516 -15.35 5.52 0.95
C ALA A 516 -14.36 6.60 0.47
N ARG A 517 -14.23 7.70 1.22
CA ARG A 517 -13.27 8.78 0.92
C ARG A 517 -11.84 8.26 0.92
N ASP A 518 -11.41 7.56 1.96
CA ASP A 518 -10.05 7.03 2.06
C ASP A 518 -9.81 5.93 1.01
N THR A 519 -10.82 5.12 0.69
CA THR A 519 -10.79 4.18 -0.45
C THR A 519 -10.50 4.92 -1.76
N LEU A 520 -11.19 6.03 -2.01
CA LEU A 520 -11.01 6.83 -3.22
C LEU A 520 -9.62 7.47 -3.29
N ILE A 521 -9.11 8.00 -2.17
CA ILE A 521 -7.74 8.53 -2.05
C ILE A 521 -6.72 7.46 -2.40
N CYS A 522 -6.90 6.24 -1.89
CA CYS A 522 -5.99 5.14 -2.21
C CYS A 522 -6.10 4.73 -3.67
N MET A 523 -7.31 4.61 -4.22
CA MET A 523 -7.51 4.29 -5.64
C MET A 523 -6.89 5.32 -6.59
N LYS A 524 -6.86 6.62 -6.21
CA LYS A 524 -6.17 7.69 -6.93
C LYS A 524 -4.65 7.47 -7.00
N ASN A 525 -4.06 6.94 -5.92
CA ASN A 525 -2.62 6.83 -5.73
C ASN A 525 -2.04 5.45 -6.08
N ILE A 526 -2.87 4.47 -6.46
CA ILE A 526 -2.41 3.15 -6.86
C ILE A 526 -1.71 3.23 -8.22
N ILE A 527 -0.43 2.85 -8.23
CA ILE A 527 0.41 2.83 -9.43
C ILE A 527 0.02 1.66 -10.37
N TYR A 528 -0.42 0.54 -9.80
CA TYR A 528 -0.86 -0.65 -10.55
C TYR A 528 -2.13 -1.24 -9.93
N PRO A 529 -3.34 -0.90 -10.41
CA PRO A 529 -4.55 -1.53 -9.91
C PRO A 529 -4.63 -2.98 -10.40
N ASP A 530 -5.03 -3.87 -9.51
CA ASP A 530 -5.52 -5.16 -9.94
C ASP A 530 -7.01 -5.00 -10.30
N ILE A 531 -7.31 -4.84 -11.60
CA ILE A 531 -8.68 -4.67 -12.11
C ILE A 531 -9.59 -5.81 -11.61
N MET A 532 -9.08 -7.04 -11.57
CA MET A 532 -9.84 -8.18 -11.09
C MET A 532 -10.09 -8.11 -9.59
N CYS A 533 -9.20 -7.53 -8.78
CA CYS A 533 -9.47 -7.31 -7.37
C CYS A 533 -10.35 -6.08 -7.11
N HIS A 534 -10.26 -5.00 -7.89
CA HIS A 534 -10.90 -3.73 -7.53
C HIS A 534 -12.31 -3.53 -8.12
N THR A 535 -12.66 -4.23 -9.21
CA THR A 535 -13.94 -3.99 -9.91
C THR A 535 -15.17 -4.20 -9.02
N VAL A 536 -15.27 -5.35 -8.34
CA VAL A 536 -16.45 -5.67 -7.50
C VAL A 536 -16.53 -4.80 -6.24
N PRO A 537 -15.44 -4.60 -5.46
CA PRO A 537 -15.45 -3.67 -4.33
C PRO A 537 -15.93 -2.27 -4.69
N VAL A 538 -15.41 -1.69 -5.78
CA VAL A 538 -15.79 -0.33 -6.25
C VAL A 538 -17.27 -0.29 -6.65
N ARG A 539 -17.79 -1.34 -7.31
CA ARG A 539 -19.21 -1.46 -7.66
C ARG A 539 -20.12 -1.42 -6.43
N HIS A 540 -19.80 -2.19 -5.39
CA HIS A 540 -20.60 -2.20 -4.16
C HIS A 540 -20.57 -0.86 -3.43
N ILE A 541 -19.39 -0.22 -3.35
CA ILE A 541 -19.25 1.12 -2.77
C ILE A 541 -20.10 2.12 -3.54
N SER A 542 -19.98 2.16 -4.87
CA SER A 542 -20.78 3.01 -5.75
C SER A 542 -22.28 2.80 -5.54
N GLY A 543 -22.74 1.55 -5.53
CA GLY A 543 -24.15 1.19 -5.34
C GLY A 543 -24.72 1.65 -3.99
N TYR A 544 -23.93 1.55 -2.92
CA TYR A 544 -24.34 2.06 -1.60
C TYR A 544 -24.31 3.60 -1.55
N LEU A 545 -23.23 4.23 -2.01
CA LEU A 545 -23.07 5.68 -1.97
C LEU A 545 -24.16 6.41 -2.74
N LYS A 546 -24.63 5.86 -3.86
CA LYS A 546 -25.76 6.41 -4.62
C LYS A 546 -27.03 6.54 -3.77
N LYS A 547 -27.29 5.58 -2.89
CA LYS A 547 -28.40 5.63 -1.94
C LYS A 547 -28.11 6.61 -0.81
N LEU A 548 -26.89 6.59 -0.28
CA LEU A 548 -26.47 7.45 0.82
C LEU A 548 -26.53 8.93 0.44
N SER A 549 -25.94 9.33 -0.69
CA SER A 549 -25.87 10.71 -1.17
C SER A 549 -27.24 11.36 -1.38
N SER A 550 -28.26 10.55 -1.66
CA SER A 550 -29.63 11.05 -1.85
C SER A 550 -30.34 11.49 -0.57
N VAL A 551 -29.85 11.07 0.61
CA VAL A 551 -30.53 11.28 1.90
C VAL A 551 -29.64 11.80 3.03
N PHE A 552 -28.33 11.56 2.96
CA PHE A 552 -27.37 11.94 3.99
C PHE A 552 -26.72 13.29 3.68
N ILE A 553 -26.74 14.18 4.66
CA ILE A 553 -26.08 15.48 4.60
C ILE A 553 -24.95 15.44 5.63
N GLU A 554 -23.71 15.63 5.19
CA GLU A 554 -22.56 15.68 6.10
C GLU A 554 -22.72 16.85 7.09
N ASN A 555 -22.30 16.62 8.33
CA ASN A 555 -22.31 17.64 9.36
C ASN A 555 -21.31 18.77 9.04
N ASP A 556 -21.77 20.02 9.07
CA ASP A 556 -20.94 21.23 8.95
C ASP A 556 -20.15 21.53 10.23
N ARG A 557 -19.31 20.59 10.65
CA ARG A 557 -18.45 20.72 11.84
C ARG A 557 -17.49 21.91 11.68
N PRO A 558 -17.12 22.66 12.72
CA PRO A 558 -16.00 23.60 12.62
C PRO A 558 -14.71 22.85 12.23
N VAL A 559 -13.83 23.50 11.48
CA VAL A 559 -12.60 22.89 10.97
C VAL A 559 -11.43 23.26 11.87
N ALA A 560 -10.57 22.30 12.18
CA ALA A 560 -9.26 22.54 12.77
C ALA A 560 -8.16 22.19 11.75
N PHE A 561 -7.35 23.16 11.37
CA PHE A 561 -6.25 23.00 10.44
C PHE A 561 -4.92 22.88 11.20
N PHE A 562 -4.40 21.66 11.29
CA PHE A 562 -3.15 21.37 12.00
C PHE A 562 -1.99 21.19 11.01
N SER A 563 -1.19 22.24 10.88
CA SER A 563 -0.12 22.35 9.89
C SER A 563 1.26 22.28 10.55
N SER A 564 2.08 21.31 10.14
CA SER A 564 3.47 21.19 10.61
C SER A 564 4.34 20.40 9.63
N SER A 565 5.64 20.35 9.88
CA SER A 565 6.56 19.49 9.12
C SER A 565 6.38 18.00 9.49
N PHE A 566 5.94 17.68 10.71
CA PHE A 566 5.67 16.31 11.20
C PHE A 566 6.75 15.28 10.83
N ASP A 567 7.97 15.49 11.31
CA ASP A 567 9.14 14.77 10.81
C ASP A 567 9.93 14.09 11.96
N PRO A 568 9.47 12.94 12.49
CA PRO A 568 8.20 12.26 12.18
C PRO A 568 7.01 12.78 13.01
N PHE A 569 5.78 12.41 12.60
CA PHE A 569 4.57 12.51 13.43
C PHE A 569 4.73 11.67 14.70
N SER A 570 4.25 12.15 15.85
CA SER A 570 4.49 11.52 17.17
C SER A 570 3.19 11.23 17.93
N ASN A 571 3.28 10.42 18.98
CA ASN A 571 2.15 10.20 19.89
C ASN A 571 1.69 11.48 20.60
N GLY A 572 2.60 12.45 20.81
CA GLY A 572 2.25 13.78 21.28
C GLY A 572 1.35 14.54 20.29
N HIS A 573 1.71 14.53 18.99
CA HIS A 573 0.84 15.10 17.95
C HIS A 573 -0.51 14.36 17.87
N ARG A 574 -0.49 13.02 17.96
CA ARG A 574 -1.70 12.17 17.97
C ARG A 574 -2.63 12.54 19.13
N ALA A 575 -2.08 12.87 20.31
CA ALA A 575 -2.86 13.31 21.46
C ALA A 575 -3.52 14.68 21.22
N ILE A 576 -2.81 15.65 20.64
CA ILE A 576 -3.39 16.96 20.25
C ILE A 576 -4.58 16.75 19.31
N VAL A 577 -4.40 15.92 18.28
CA VAL A 577 -5.46 15.62 17.31
C VAL A 577 -6.69 15.01 17.99
N ARG A 578 -6.48 14.08 18.92
CA ARG A 578 -7.57 13.46 19.69
C ARG A 578 -8.36 14.48 20.50
N GLU A 579 -7.69 15.32 21.29
CA GLU A 579 -8.37 16.35 22.09
C GLU A 579 -9.22 17.28 21.22
N ILE A 580 -8.71 17.64 20.03
CA ILE A 580 -9.45 18.51 19.09
C ILE A 580 -10.63 17.78 18.45
N ALA A 581 -10.46 16.52 18.05
CA ALA A 581 -11.53 15.71 17.50
C ALA A 581 -12.65 15.44 18.53
N ASP A 582 -12.30 15.23 19.80
CA ASP A 582 -13.24 15.00 20.90
C ASP A 582 -14.05 16.27 21.25
N MET A 583 -13.54 17.47 20.94
CA MET A 583 -14.31 18.72 20.97
C MET A 583 -15.34 18.83 19.82
N GLY A 584 -15.38 17.87 18.89
CA GLY A 584 -16.34 17.83 17.78
C GLY A 584 -15.90 18.56 16.51
N LEU A 585 -14.64 18.98 16.41
CA LEU A 585 -14.10 19.61 15.20
C LEU A 585 -13.65 18.57 14.17
N LEU A 586 -13.76 18.92 12.89
CA LEU A 586 -13.14 18.17 11.80
C LEU A 586 -11.67 18.59 11.67
N VAL A 587 -10.75 17.70 12.00
CA VAL A 587 -9.31 17.97 12.00
C VAL A 587 -8.70 17.60 10.64
N TYR A 588 -8.10 18.58 9.97
CA TYR A 588 -7.27 18.38 8.80
C TYR A 588 -5.79 18.44 9.18
N ILE A 589 -5.05 17.39 8.85
CA ILE A 589 -3.60 17.31 9.07
C ILE A 589 -2.87 17.71 7.79
N ASN A 590 -2.15 18.82 7.84
CA ASN A 590 -1.35 19.32 6.74
C ASN A 590 0.15 19.12 7.00
N VAL A 591 0.80 18.37 6.11
CA VAL A 591 2.23 18.05 6.18
C VAL A 591 2.94 18.91 5.13
N HIS A 592 3.76 19.87 5.56
CA HIS A 592 4.35 20.87 4.66
C HIS A 592 5.89 20.82 4.60
N ASN A 593 6.46 21.63 3.69
CA ASN A 593 7.91 21.75 3.42
C ASN A 593 8.54 23.11 3.76
N PHE A 594 7.82 24.00 4.44
CA PHE A 594 8.32 25.34 4.82
C PHE A 594 9.51 25.36 5.82
N ALA A 595 9.89 24.23 6.44
CA ALA A 595 11.05 24.16 7.32
C ALA A 595 12.37 23.95 6.54
N TRP A 596 12.73 24.93 5.72
CA TRP A 596 13.77 24.87 4.68
C TRP A 596 15.20 24.61 5.17
N ASN A 597 15.52 24.94 6.43
CA ASN A 597 16.84 24.70 7.04
C ASN A 597 17.02 23.29 7.62
N ARG A 598 15.94 22.51 7.75
CA ARG A 598 15.97 21.17 8.33
C ARG A 598 16.27 20.13 7.26
N ASN A 599 16.99 19.09 7.65
CA ASN A 599 17.15 17.89 6.85
C ASN A 599 15.92 17.00 7.08
N MET A 600 14.91 17.15 6.21
CA MET A 600 13.63 16.47 6.37
C MET A 600 13.51 15.24 5.49
N GLN A 601 12.79 14.23 5.99
CA GLN A 601 12.39 13.11 5.13
C GLN A 601 11.47 13.59 4.00
N PRO A 602 11.44 12.89 2.85
CA PRO A 602 10.51 13.16 1.76
C PRO A 602 9.06 13.31 2.26
N MET A 603 8.30 14.21 1.63
CA MET A 603 6.98 14.59 2.14
C MET A 603 5.98 13.43 2.16
N HIS A 604 5.99 12.55 1.15
CA HIS A 604 5.05 11.42 1.12
C HIS A 604 5.32 10.43 2.26
N ILE A 605 6.59 10.25 2.64
CA ILE A 605 6.96 9.40 3.79
C ILE A 605 6.39 9.99 5.08
N ARG A 606 6.56 11.28 5.30
CA ARG A 606 6.00 11.96 6.49
C ARG A 606 4.48 11.98 6.49
N ARG A 607 3.87 12.19 5.32
CA ARG A 607 2.41 12.13 5.12
C ARG A 607 1.87 10.74 5.44
N GLN A 608 2.55 9.70 5.00
CA GLN A 608 2.20 8.31 5.28
C GLN A 608 2.32 7.99 6.77
N ILE A 609 3.42 8.42 7.43
CA ILE A 609 3.59 8.29 8.89
C ILE A 609 2.44 9.00 9.62
N ALA A 610 2.10 10.23 9.23
CA ALA A 610 1.00 10.97 9.83
C ALA A 610 -0.35 10.25 9.62
N ALA A 611 -0.65 9.81 8.40
CA ALA A 611 -1.91 9.14 8.07
C ALA A 611 -2.08 7.83 8.85
N MET A 612 -1.07 6.95 8.86
CA MET A 612 -1.06 5.73 9.67
C MET A 612 -1.18 6.03 11.19
N SER A 613 -0.86 7.24 11.62
CA SER A 613 -0.90 7.66 13.03
C SER A 613 -2.21 8.32 13.46
N VAL A 614 -3.15 8.66 12.59
CA VAL A 614 -4.35 9.43 13.01
C VAL A 614 -5.65 9.08 12.28
N THR A 615 -5.58 8.41 11.13
CA THR A 615 -6.78 8.12 10.31
C THR A 615 -7.72 7.09 10.92
N ASP A 616 -7.31 6.43 12.01
CA ASP A 616 -8.18 5.59 12.82
C ASP A 616 -9.10 6.37 13.78
N MET A 617 -8.95 7.69 13.87
CA MET A 617 -9.80 8.56 14.67
C MET A 617 -11.01 9.07 13.89
N ALA A 618 -12.13 9.25 14.59
CA ALA A 618 -13.29 9.93 14.05
C ALA A 618 -12.96 11.41 13.79
N ASN A 619 -13.57 12.00 12.76
CA ASN A 619 -13.41 13.42 12.41
C ASN A 619 -11.97 13.86 12.10
N VAL A 620 -11.10 12.95 11.67
CA VAL A 620 -9.72 13.28 11.27
C VAL A 620 -9.48 12.89 9.82
N ARG A 621 -8.93 13.83 9.05
CA ARG A 621 -8.59 13.67 7.63
C ARG A 621 -7.20 14.22 7.34
N MET A 622 -6.52 13.66 6.35
CA MET A 622 -5.35 14.29 5.77
C MET A 622 -5.79 15.47 4.90
N PHE A 623 -5.06 16.57 4.90
CA PHE A 623 -5.30 17.69 3.97
C PHE A 623 -4.70 17.38 2.59
N PRO A 624 -5.28 17.78 1.45
CA PRO A 624 -4.72 17.49 0.13
C PRO A 624 -3.28 17.98 0.00
N GLU A 625 -2.40 17.15 -0.58
CA GLU A 625 -0.99 17.54 -0.77
C GLU A 625 -0.80 18.48 -1.97
N GLU A 626 -1.78 18.51 -2.87
CA GLU A 626 -1.81 19.39 -4.02
C GLU A 626 -1.98 20.85 -3.61
N ILE A 627 -2.53 21.13 -2.43
CA ILE A 627 -2.74 22.48 -1.91
C ILE A 627 -1.61 22.82 -0.93
N SER A 628 -0.85 23.87 -1.25
CA SER A 628 0.13 24.45 -0.32
C SER A 628 -0.53 25.59 0.46
N VAL A 629 -0.40 25.55 1.79
CA VAL A 629 -0.91 26.60 2.68
C VAL A 629 0.20 27.03 3.62
N ASN A 630 0.82 28.18 3.33
CA ASN A 630 1.70 28.84 4.27
C ASN A 630 0.87 29.78 5.17
N THR A 631 0.88 29.54 6.48
CA THR A 631 0.13 30.37 7.44
C THR A 631 0.67 31.80 7.54
N GLU A 632 1.85 32.06 6.98
CA GLU A 632 2.44 33.40 6.88
C GLU A 632 1.98 34.17 5.64
N ASN A 633 1.31 33.50 4.68
CA ASN A 633 0.83 34.08 3.45
C ASN A 633 -0.70 34.35 3.52
N PRO A 634 -1.13 35.63 3.46
CA PRO A 634 -2.55 35.99 3.52
C PRO A 634 -3.40 35.39 2.39
N GLU A 635 -2.86 35.26 1.18
CA GLU A 635 -3.60 34.67 0.05
C GLU A 635 -3.82 33.17 0.26
N ASP A 636 -2.88 32.47 0.89
CA ASP A 636 -3.03 31.06 1.25
C ASP A 636 -4.05 30.87 2.37
N LEU A 637 -4.10 31.78 3.34
CA LEU A 637 -5.11 31.79 4.39
C LEU A 637 -6.53 32.07 3.85
N LYS A 638 -6.63 32.97 2.87
CA LYS A 638 -7.86 33.23 2.13
C LYS A 638 -8.30 32.03 1.31
N LEU A 639 -7.37 31.36 0.63
CA LEU A 639 -7.61 30.09 -0.05
C LEU A 639 -8.09 29.03 0.94
N LEU A 640 -7.40 28.86 2.08
CA LEU A 640 -7.80 27.90 3.11
C LEU A 640 -9.25 28.13 3.57
N SER A 641 -9.63 29.40 3.78
CA SER A 641 -11.00 29.76 4.16
C SER A 641 -12.02 29.45 3.06
N SER A 642 -11.66 29.66 1.79
CA SER A 642 -12.57 29.42 0.66
C SER A 642 -12.83 27.93 0.40
N LEU A 643 -11.94 27.04 0.84
CA LEU A 643 -12.14 25.58 0.79
C LEU A 643 -13.24 25.08 1.73
N PHE A 644 -13.60 25.89 2.75
CA PHE A 644 -14.59 25.51 3.77
C PHE A 644 -15.69 26.58 3.88
N PRO A 645 -16.50 26.78 2.83
CA PRO A 645 -17.50 27.85 2.80
C PRO A 645 -18.51 27.71 3.95
N GLY A 646 -18.78 28.81 4.65
CA GLY A 646 -19.72 28.84 5.78
C GLY A 646 -19.19 28.22 7.09
N ARG A 647 -17.97 27.67 7.08
CA ARG A 647 -17.37 27.01 8.25
C ARG A 647 -16.22 27.85 8.81
N LYS A 648 -16.10 27.85 10.14
CA LYS A 648 -14.99 28.49 10.84
C LYS A 648 -13.76 27.58 10.82
N VAL A 649 -12.62 28.11 10.37
CA VAL A 649 -11.34 27.38 10.26
C VAL A 649 -10.38 27.82 11.37
N TRP A 650 -10.13 26.93 12.32
CA TRP A 650 -9.23 27.12 13.46
C TRP A 650 -7.81 26.69 13.13
N LEU A 651 -6.83 27.57 13.32
CA LEU A 651 -5.41 27.24 13.15
C LEU A 651 -4.87 26.59 14.43
N VAL A 652 -4.32 25.38 14.31
CA VAL A 652 -3.75 24.65 15.45
C VAL A 652 -2.25 24.92 15.53
N MET A 653 -1.79 25.57 16.60
CA MET A 653 -0.40 26.01 16.76
C MET A 653 0.14 25.71 18.16
N GLY A 654 1.45 25.46 18.25
CA GLY A 654 2.13 25.42 19.55
C GLY A 654 2.30 26.84 20.10
N SER A 655 2.24 26.99 21.43
CA SER A 655 2.46 28.27 22.10
C SER A 655 3.84 28.88 21.79
N ASP A 656 4.85 28.02 21.60
CA ASP A 656 6.21 28.40 21.22
C ASP A 656 6.28 29.12 19.87
N ARG A 657 5.45 28.72 18.89
CA ARG A 657 5.39 29.38 17.58
C ARG A 657 4.73 30.75 17.65
N VAL A 658 3.60 30.86 18.36
CA VAL A 658 2.89 32.16 18.51
C VAL A 658 3.76 33.18 19.26
N GLU A 659 4.60 32.71 20.20
CA GLU A 659 5.52 33.55 20.92
C GLU A 659 6.73 34.01 20.08
N ASN A 660 7.31 33.09 19.28
CA ASN A 660 8.63 33.27 18.68
C ASN A 660 8.63 33.60 17.18
N ASP A 661 7.68 33.07 16.40
CA ASP A 661 7.65 33.23 14.94
C ASP A 661 7.46 34.72 14.60
N LEU A 662 8.24 35.23 13.64
CA LEU A 662 8.30 36.65 13.29
C LEU A 662 6.94 37.21 12.87
N ILE A 663 6.11 36.41 12.21
CA ILE A 663 4.79 36.83 11.72
C ILE A 663 3.86 37.31 12.83
N TYR A 664 3.90 36.67 14.02
CA TYR A 664 3.07 37.05 15.18
C TYR A 664 3.64 38.24 15.97
N LYS A 665 4.87 38.66 15.65
CA LYS A 665 5.50 39.87 16.21
C LYS A 665 5.24 41.10 15.34
N GLN A 666 4.75 40.93 14.11
CA GLN A 666 4.40 42.02 13.22
C GLN A 666 3.01 42.59 13.59
N PRO A 667 2.72 43.87 13.27
CA PRO A 667 1.39 44.43 13.48
C PRO A 667 0.32 43.67 12.68
N PRO A 668 -0.89 43.44 13.25
CA PRO A 668 -1.99 42.84 12.52
C PRO A 668 -2.41 43.68 11.30
N TYR A 669 -2.69 43.00 10.18
CA TYR A 669 -3.27 43.60 8.98
C TYR A 669 -4.38 42.72 8.42
N GLU A 670 -5.16 43.24 7.46
CA GLU A 670 -6.32 42.54 6.89
C GLU A 670 -5.91 41.19 6.27
N GLY A 671 -6.62 40.11 6.64
CA GLY A 671 -6.31 38.74 6.18
C GLY A 671 -5.05 38.12 6.79
N SER A 672 -4.35 38.82 7.71
CA SER A 672 -3.20 38.26 8.40
C SER A 672 -3.59 37.16 9.39
N VAL A 673 -2.61 36.32 9.74
CA VAL A 673 -2.77 35.20 10.67
C VAL A 673 -3.42 35.61 12.00
N HIS A 674 -3.22 36.84 12.49
CA HIS A 674 -3.76 37.37 13.75
C HIS A 674 -5.29 37.41 13.82
N SER A 675 -5.97 37.44 12.66
CA SER A 675 -7.43 37.53 12.57
C SER A 675 -8.11 36.16 12.51
N PHE A 676 -7.34 35.11 12.26
CA PHE A 676 -7.84 33.74 12.28
C PHE A 676 -8.09 33.28 13.71
N PRO A 677 -9.05 32.38 13.94
CA PRO A 677 -9.23 31.75 15.23
C PRO A 677 -8.15 30.68 15.46
N HIS A 678 -7.64 30.55 16.68
CA HIS A 678 -6.54 29.64 17.03
C HIS A 678 -6.92 28.63 18.11
N ILE A 679 -6.38 27.42 17.95
CA ILE A 679 -6.26 26.44 19.02
C ILE A 679 -4.77 26.38 19.39
N ILE A 680 -4.42 26.92 20.56
CA ILE A 680 -3.05 27.02 21.05
C ILE A 680 -2.77 25.90 22.03
N PHE A 681 -1.81 25.05 21.70
CA PHE A 681 -1.32 24.01 22.60
C PHE A 681 -0.15 24.53 23.44
N VAL A 682 -0.31 24.53 24.78
CA VAL A 682 0.66 25.06 25.75
C VAL A 682 1.58 23.96 26.27
N ARG A 683 2.90 24.18 26.23
CA ARG A 683 3.93 23.26 26.78
C ARG A 683 4.50 23.80 28.10
N ASN A 684 4.74 22.95 29.11
CA ASN A 684 5.19 23.42 30.43
C ASN A 684 6.70 23.66 30.56
N GLU A 685 7.53 22.99 29.76
CA GLU A 685 8.95 22.83 30.10
C GLU A 685 9.90 23.91 29.54
N SER A 686 9.45 24.83 28.68
CA SER A 686 10.35 25.77 27.98
C SER A 686 10.26 27.23 28.41
N SER A 687 9.12 27.64 28.95
CA SER A 687 8.87 29.01 29.40
C SER A 687 7.93 28.91 30.60
N GLY A 688 8.40 29.32 31.78
CA GLY A 688 7.56 29.34 32.99
C GLY A 688 6.22 30.02 32.70
N PHE A 689 5.13 29.54 33.32
CA PHE A 689 3.75 30.02 33.15
C PHE A 689 3.55 30.92 31.91
N ILE A 690 3.33 30.30 30.74
CA ILE A 690 2.97 31.06 29.54
C ILE A 690 1.69 31.82 29.88
N ASP A 691 1.81 33.14 29.94
CA ASP A 691 0.68 34.01 30.20
C ASP A 691 -0.25 33.97 28.98
N THR A 692 -1.33 33.22 29.13
CA THR A 692 -2.34 33.05 28.08
C THR A 692 -2.99 34.38 27.71
N ASP A 693 -2.94 35.39 28.59
CA ASP A 693 -3.54 36.70 28.32
C ASP A 693 -2.64 37.50 27.37
N ILE A 694 -1.31 37.41 27.47
CA ILE A 694 -0.37 38.02 26.50
C ILE A 694 -0.54 37.39 25.10
N LEU A 695 -0.78 36.08 25.02
CA LEU A 695 -1.05 35.41 23.75
C LEU A 695 -2.37 35.88 23.12
N LYS A 696 -3.40 36.09 23.94
CA LYS A 696 -4.70 36.64 23.48
C LYS A 696 -4.58 38.10 23.06
N GLU A 697 -3.73 38.90 23.69
CA GLU A 697 -3.52 40.30 23.29
C GLU A 697 -2.93 40.44 21.87
N ARG A 698 -2.15 39.44 21.41
CA ARG A 698 -1.57 39.43 20.05
C ARG A 698 -2.55 38.96 18.97
N LEU A 699 -3.63 38.30 19.37
CA LEU A 699 -4.58 37.67 18.44
C LEU A 699 -5.93 38.37 18.52
N SER A 700 -6.43 38.79 17.36
CA SER A 700 -7.77 39.38 17.25
C SER A 700 -8.87 38.35 17.02
N GLY A 701 -8.50 37.14 16.57
CA GLY A 701 -9.42 36.01 16.43
C GLY A 701 -9.66 35.26 17.74
N ASP A 702 -10.66 34.39 17.75
CA ASP A 702 -10.98 33.58 18.94
C ASP A 702 -9.87 32.61 19.30
N VAL A 703 -9.58 32.44 20.59
CA VAL A 703 -8.47 31.60 21.08
C VAL A 703 -8.99 30.53 22.03
N ILE A 704 -8.69 29.26 21.72
CA ILE A 704 -8.85 28.11 22.62
C ILE A 704 -7.46 27.65 23.05
N THR A 705 -7.21 27.55 24.35
CA THR A 705 -5.94 27.03 24.89
C THR A 705 -6.12 25.60 25.37
N LEU A 706 -5.29 24.68 24.87
CA LEU A 706 -5.27 23.27 25.26
C LEU A 706 -3.96 22.93 25.96
N LYS A 707 -4.06 21.99 26.91
CA LYS A 707 -2.91 21.43 27.63
C LYS A 707 -3.05 19.92 27.68
N LEU A 708 -1.97 19.24 27.33
CA LEU A 708 -1.90 17.78 27.30
C LEU A 708 -1.40 17.28 28.65
N PRO A 709 -1.72 16.03 29.02
CA PRO A 709 -1.05 15.35 30.12
C PRO A 709 0.48 15.39 29.95
N VAL A 710 1.20 15.55 31.07
CA VAL A 710 2.68 15.67 31.12
C VAL A 710 3.39 14.54 30.36
N TYR A 711 2.80 13.34 30.36
CA TYR A 711 3.30 12.19 29.63
C TYR A 711 3.48 12.43 28.12
N TYR A 712 2.66 13.26 27.49
CA TYR A 712 2.76 13.54 26.05
C TYR A 712 3.71 14.71 25.70
N GLU A 713 4.09 15.53 26.68
CA GLU A 713 4.84 16.78 26.41
C GLU A 713 6.24 16.53 25.83
N HIS A 714 6.91 15.46 26.25
CA HIS A 714 8.26 15.10 25.78
C HIS A 714 8.24 14.27 24.47
N MET A 715 7.07 13.88 23.98
CA MET A 715 6.92 13.05 22.76
C MET A 715 7.00 13.90 21.49
N THR A 716 8.17 14.50 21.24
CA THR A 716 8.40 15.41 20.10
C THR A 716 9.12 14.72 18.94
N SER A 717 8.98 15.25 17.73
CA SER A 717 9.75 14.78 16.56
C SER A 717 11.27 14.86 16.79
N ARG A 718 11.73 15.88 17.54
CA ARG A 718 13.15 16.07 17.88
C ARG A 718 13.64 14.95 18.80
N GLU A 719 12.84 14.58 19.79
CA GLU A 719 13.15 13.49 20.71
C GLU A 719 13.25 12.14 20.00
N ILE A 720 12.31 11.87 19.08
CA ILE A 720 12.31 10.62 18.30
C ILE A 720 13.61 10.51 17.49
N ARG A 721 14.01 11.56 16.77
CA ARG A 721 15.26 11.53 16.00
C ARG A 721 16.50 11.39 16.88
N ARG A 722 16.53 12.10 18.03
CA ARG A 722 17.61 11.96 19.01
C ARG A 722 17.73 10.52 19.51
N ASN A 723 16.62 9.86 19.82
CA ASN A 723 16.64 8.47 20.26
C ASN A 723 17.16 7.53 19.18
N ILE A 724 16.72 7.69 17.93
CA ILE A 724 17.23 6.90 16.79
C ILE A 724 18.74 7.09 16.65
N GLN A 725 19.21 8.34 16.71
CA GLN A 725 20.63 8.70 16.64
C GLN A 725 21.45 8.03 17.76
N GLU A 726 20.93 8.02 18.99
CA GLU A 726 21.60 7.45 20.16
C GLU A 726 21.43 5.93 20.27
N GLY A 727 20.80 5.26 19.28
CA GLY A 727 20.50 3.83 19.32
C GLY A 727 19.50 3.44 20.42
N LYS A 728 18.71 4.40 20.91
CA LYS A 728 17.68 4.22 21.93
C LYS A 728 16.34 3.85 21.30
N SER A 729 15.51 3.15 22.07
CA SER A 729 14.15 2.83 21.65
C SER A 729 13.29 4.08 21.46
N ILE A 730 12.45 4.06 20.43
CA ILE A 730 11.39 5.05 20.17
C ILE A 730 10.00 4.53 20.58
N GLU A 731 9.96 3.43 21.31
CA GLU A 731 8.73 2.86 21.85
C GLU A 731 8.03 3.83 22.82
N GLY A 732 6.71 3.92 22.70
CA GLY A 732 5.92 4.92 23.42
C GLY A 732 5.96 6.33 22.82
N LEU A 733 7.01 6.70 22.06
CA LEU A 733 7.07 8.00 21.36
C LEU A 733 6.26 8.01 20.07
N VAL A 734 6.15 6.86 19.42
CA VAL A 734 5.33 6.60 18.22
C VAL A 734 4.51 5.33 18.42
N SER A 735 3.53 5.09 17.55
CA SER A 735 2.78 3.82 17.57
C SER A 735 3.68 2.65 17.13
N ARG A 736 3.30 1.43 17.51
CA ARG A 736 4.04 0.21 17.16
C ARG A 736 4.26 0.08 15.65
N GLN A 737 3.24 0.33 14.85
CA GLN A 737 3.31 0.26 13.38
C GLN A 737 4.33 1.27 12.83
N ILE A 738 4.32 2.51 13.33
CA ILE A 738 5.25 3.56 12.89
C ILE A 738 6.69 3.23 13.29
N LYS A 739 6.91 2.67 14.48
CA LYS A 739 8.24 2.20 14.89
C LYS A 739 8.80 1.19 13.87
N HIS A 740 8.02 0.17 13.53
CA HIS A 740 8.44 -0.84 12.56
C HIS A 740 8.65 -0.25 11.16
N PHE A 741 7.79 0.70 10.74
CA PHE A 741 7.97 1.41 9.47
C PHE A 741 9.31 2.18 9.44
N ILE A 742 9.61 2.95 10.49
CA ILE A 742 10.88 3.69 10.60
C ILE A 742 12.08 2.74 10.56
N GLU A 743 12.04 1.65 11.33
CA GLU A 743 13.12 0.64 11.40
C GLU A 743 13.32 -0.08 10.06
N ARG A 744 12.23 -0.52 9.41
CA ARG A 744 12.26 -1.27 8.14
C ARG A 744 12.83 -0.44 6.99
N HIS A 745 12.50 0.85 6.94
CA HIS A 745 12.96 1.78 5.91
C HIS A 745 14.26 2.50 6.27
N ASN A 746 14.87 2.17 7.43
CA ASN A 746 16.07 2.81 7.95
C ASN A 746 16.00 4.36 7.95
N LEU A 747 14.82 4.89 8.28
CA LEU A 747 14.56 6.33 8.26
C LEU A 747 15.25 7.03 9.43
N TYR A 748 15.66 8.29 9.22
CA TYR A 748 16.33 9.11 10.23
C TYR A 748 17.71 8.57 10.69
N SER A 749 18.33 7.70 9.89
CA SER A 749 19.70 7.23 10.12
C SER A 749 20.78 8.27 9.80
N ASP A 750 20.48 9.30 8.99
CA ASP A 750 21.36 10.47 8.84
C ASP A 750 21.33 11.31 10.13
N ASN A 751 22.51 11.49 10.72
CA ASN A 751 22.75 12.09 12.03
C ASN A 751 22.45 13.60 12.09
N ARG A 752 22.13 14.25 10.98
CA ARG A 752 22.01 15.72 10.89
C ARG A 752 20.55 16.17 10.90
N PHE A 753 20.15 16.92 11.94
CA PHE A 753 18.83 17.55 12.01
C PHE A 753 18.70 18.77 11.07
N PHE A 754 19.79 19.53 10.95
CA PHE A 754 19.91 20.67 10.04
C PHE A 754 20.69 20.27 8.79
N LYS A 755 20.46 20.95 7.67
CA LYS A 755 21.32 20.78 6.51
C LYS A 755 22.75 21.20 6.88
N PRO A 756 23.78 20.44 6.47
CA PRO A 756 25.16 20.87 6.62
C PRO A 756 25.41 22.10 5.74
N ASP A 757 26.28 22.99 6.18
CA ASP A 757 26.76 24.06 5.32
C ASP A 757 27.47 23.46 4.11
N VAL A 758 27.31 24.13 2.97
CA VAL A 758 27.94 23.70 1.72
C VAL A 758 29.46 23.64 1.90
N VAL A 759 30.03 22.47 1.57
CA VAL A 759 31.49 22.29 1.57
C VAL A 759 32.06 22.99 0.35
N ASN A 760 33.01 23.87 0.61
CA ASN A 760 33.59 24.78 -0.36
C ASN A 760 35.11 24.64 -0.36
N GLU A 761 35.72 24.69 -1.54
CA GLU A 761 37.15 24.95 -1.68
C GLU A 761 37.30 26.40 -2.17
N PRO A 762 37.62 27.36 -1.28
CA PRO A 762 37.56 28.78 -1.62
C PRO A 762 38.81 29.20 -2.40
N VAL A 763 38.78 28.92 -3.71
CA VAL A 763 39.83 29.32 -4.65
C VAL A 763 39.30 30.40 -5.59
N GLU A 764 40.02 31.52 -5.63
CA GLU A 764 39.79 32.57 -6.60
C GLU A 764 40.83 32.52 -7.71
N THR A 765 40.41 32.86 -8.92
CA THR A 765 41.26 32.92 -10.11
C THR A 765 41.37 34.36 -10.58
N GLU A 766 42.59 34.84 -10.77
CA GLU A 766 42.86 36.12 -11.42
C GLU A 766 43.60 35.86 -12.74
N THR A 767 43.16 36.53 -13.80
CA THR A 767 43.72 36.36 -15.14
C THR A 767 44.40 37.65 -15.60
N GLY A 768 45.68 37.52 -15.96
CA GLY A 768 46.45 38.54 -16.66
C GLY A 768 46.53 38.28 -18.17
N PRO A 769 47.22 39.17 -18.93
CA PRO A 769 47.37 39.02 -20.37
C PRO A 769 48.20 37.79 -20.80
N ASP A 770 49.12 37.34 -19.94
CA ASP A 770 50.09 36.26 -20.18
C ASP A 770 50.21 35.28 -19.01
N SER A 771 49.27 35.35 -18.05
CA SER A 771 49.30 34.56 -16.83
C SER A 771 47.92 34.31 -16.25
N CYS A 772 47.79 33.21 -15.51
CA CYS A 772 46.62 32.87 -14.71
C CYS A 772 47.08 32.47 -13.32
N SER A 773 46.58 33.15 -12.29
CA SER A 773 46.95 32.92 -10.89
C SER A 773 45.74 32.43 -10.11
N ILE A 774 45.95 31.43 -9.26
CA ILE A 774 44.95 30.97 -8.29
C ILE A 774 45.36 31.34 -6.87
N TYR A 775 44.37 31.71 -6.06
CA TYR A 775 44.54 32.15 -4.68
C TYR A 775 43.63 31.35 -3.75
N LEU A 776 44.19 30.88 -2.63
CA LEU A 776 43.42 30.32 -1.53
C LEU A 776 42.89 31.44 -0.66
N ILE A 777 41.58 31.46 -0.42
CA ILE A 777 40.99 32.39 0.53
C ILE A 777 41.01 31.76 1.91
N LYS A 778 41.74 32.39 2.84
CA LYS A 778 41.75 32.01 4.26
C LYS A 778 41.45 33.26 5.08
N ASP A 779 40.47 33.17 5.96
CA ASP A 779 40.04 34.29 6.83
C ASP A 779 39.75 35.59 6.04
N GLY A 780 39.19 35.46 4.84
CA GLY A 780 38.89 36.59 3.94
C GLY A 780 40.09 37.20 3.21
N SER A 781 41.29 36.62 3.35
CA SER A 781 42.53 37.09 2.70
C SER A 781 42.97 36.16 1.57
N LYS A 782 43.48 36.72 0.48
CA LYS A 782 44.02 35.98 -0.67
C LYS A 782 45.45 35.51 -0.38
N HIS A 783 45.69 34.21 -0.48
CA HIS A 783 47.02 33.61 -0.40
C HIS A 783 47.39 32.96 -1.74
N PRO A 784 48.49 33.35 -2.41
CA PRO A 784 48.89 32.76 -3.69
C PRO A 784 49.05 31.24 -3.58
N ALA A 785 48.38 30.49 -4.47
CA ALA A 785 48.47 29.03 -4.53
C ALA A 785 49.22 28.55 -5.78
N GLY A 786 49.20 29.31 -6.85
CA GLY A 786 50.07 29.09 -8.01
C GLY A 786 49.78 30.04 -9.16
N THR A 787 50.74 30.20 -10.05
CA THR A 787 50.63 31.00 -11.26
C THR A 787 51.09 30.18 -12.46
N LEU A 788 50.32 30.16 -13.54
CA LEU A 788 50.67 29.54 -14.80
C LEU A 788 50.84 30.62 -15.87
N TYR A 789 52.00 30.63 -16.52
CA TYR A 789 52.34 31.57 -17.58
C TYR A 789 52.08 30.94 -18.94
N PHE A 790 51.60 31.75 -19.87
CA PHE A 790 51.32 31.35 -21.24
C PHE A 790 51.59 32.49 -22.22
N ARG A 791 51.85 32.15 -23.48
CA ARG A 791 51.99 33.12 -24.57
C ARG A 791 51.21 32.65 -25.79
N GLU A 792 50.76 33.58 -26.62
CA GLU A 792 50.21 33.23 -27.93
C GLU A 792 51.30 32.61 -28.82
N CYS A 793 50.93 31.58 -29.56
CA CYS A 793 51.80 30.92 -30.53
C CYS A 793 51.02 30.55 -31.80
N THR A 794 51.74 30.10 -32.83
CA THR A 794 51.14 29.51 -34.04
C THR A 794 51.76 28.14 -34.29
N ASP A 795 50.96 27.17 -34.69
CA ASP A 795 51.48 25.87 -35.12
C ASP A 795 52.19 25.97 -36.49
N GLU A 796 52.76 24.87 -36.96
CA GLU A 796 53.44 24.77 -38.26
C GLU A 796 52.52 25.12 -39.46
N GLN A 797 51.20 25.12 -39.24
CA GLN A 797 50.16 25.38 -40.24
C GLN A 797 49.59 26.80 -40.12
N GLY A 798 50.13 27.63 -39.23
CA GLY A 798 49.70 29.02 -39.00
C GLY A 798 48.41 29.15 -38.20
N VAL A 799 47.94 28.07 -37.55
CA VAL A 799 46.79 28.11 -36.66
C VAL A 799 47.22 28.78 -35.35
N PRO A 800 46.46 29.75 -34.82
CA PRO A 800 46.81 30.40 -33.57
C PRO A 800 46.38 29.54 -32.36
N GLY A 801 47.28 29.46 -31.39
CA GLY A 801 47.15 28.70 -30.14
C GLY A 801 47.84 29.40 -28.99
N PHE A 802 48.02 28.68 -27.89
CA PHE A 802 48.84 29.10 -26.76
C PHE A 802 49.96 28.09 -26.50
N GLU A 803 51.05 28.59 -25.94
CA GLU A 803 52.11 27.76 -25.36
C GLU A 803 52.23 28.11 -23.88
N LEU A 804 52.17 27.10 -23.01
CA LEU A 804 52.49 27.25 -21.59
C LEU A 804 54.00 27.46 -21.44
N THR A 805 54.42 28.52 -20.75
CA THR A 805 55.83 28.94 -20.69
C THR A 805 56.49 28.64 -19.35
N GLY A 806 55.70 28.46 -18.29
CA GLY A 806 56.22 28.08 -16.97
C GLY A 806 55.13 28.11 -15.90
N LYS A 807 55.41 27.51 -14.73
CA LYS A 807 54.53 27.59 -13.55
C LYS A 807 55.31 28.01 -12.31
N GLU A 808 54.66 28.77 -11.45
CA GLU A 808 55.09 29.05 -10.08
C GLU A 808 54.18 28.34 -9.09
N ALA A 809 54.77 27.71 -8.08
CA ALA A 809 54.04 27.04 -7.02
C ALA A 809 53.93 27.95 -5.79
N GLY A 810 52.69 28.23 -5.35
CA GLY A 810 52.41 28.89 -4.07
C GLY A 810 52.16 27.90 -2.93
N THR A 811 52.06 26.60 -3.24
CA THR A 811 51.76 25.53 -2.27
C THR A 811 52.43 24.21 -2.69
N GLU A 812 52.71 23.35 -1.70
CA GLU A 812 53.25 22.00 -1.91
C GLU A 812 52.16 20.97 -2.27
N ASP A 813 50.89 21.30 -2.07
CA ASP A 813 49.77 20.41 -2.35
C ASP A 813 49.49 20.32 -3.85
N LYS A 814 49.74 19.13 -4.41
CA LYS A 814 49.63 18.84 -5.84
C LYS A 814 48.21 19.03 -6.39
N LYS A 815 47.16 18.99 -5.56
CA LYS A 815 45.77 19.20 -6.03
C LYS A 815 45.60 20.58 -6.67
N TYR A 816 46.29 21.59 -6.17
CA TYR A 816 46.20 22.96 -6.70
C TYR A 816 46.90 23.13 -8.04
N PHE A 817 47.85 22.25 -8.39
CA PHE A 817 48.37 22.24 -9.76
C PHE A 817 47.32 21.73 -10.75
N GLU A 818 46.52 20.74 -10.36
CA GLU A 818 45.39 20.29 -11.19
C GLU A 818 44.37 21.42 -11.36
N ILE A 819 43.96 22.07 -10.26
CA ILE A 819 43.06 23.24 -10.29
C ILE A 819 43.64 24.36 -11.17
N LEU A 820 44.92 24.71 -11.00
CA LEU A 820 45.57 25.76 -11.78
C LEU A 820 45.55 25.47 -13.28
N LEU A 821 45.81 24.24 -13.70
CA LEU A 821 45.74 23.85 -15.10
C LEU A 821 44.30 23.94 -15.61
N ASP A 822 43.34 23.34 -14.90
CA ASP A 822 41.92 23.34 -15.30
C ASP A 822 41.36 24.77 -15.39
N GLU A 823 41.65 25.64 -14.40
CA GLU A 823 41.26 27.06 -14.39
C GLU A 823 41.91 27.86 -15.53
N THR A 824 43.21 27.65 -15.79
CA THR A 824 43.88 28.34 -16.90
C THR A 824 43.31 27.91 -18.23
N MET A 825 43.07 26.61 -18.43
CA MET A 825 42.46 26.11 -19.67
C MET A 825 41.02 26.64 -19.84
N MET A 826 40.26 26.79 -18.74
CA MET A 826 38.93 27.40 -18.76
C MET A 826 38.93 28.87 -19.19
N VAL A 827 39.99 29.60 -18.91
CA VAL A 827 40.20 30.97 -19.39
C VAL A 827 40.61 30.96 -20.87
N LEU A 828 41.63 30.17 -21.23
CA LEU A 828 42.20 30.18 -22.58
C LEU A 828 41.18 29.77 -23.65
N GLN A 829 40.29 28.81 -23.36
CA GLN A 829 39.26 28.41 -24.32
C GLN A 829 38.32 29.55 -24.74
N LYS A 830 38.11 30.56 -23.88
CA LYS A 830 37.20 31.70 -24.17
C LYS A 830 37.74 32.64 -25.24
N THR A 831 39.04 32.57 -25.53
CA THR A 831 39.71 33.43 -26.51
C THR A 831 39.47 33.00 -27.97
N GLY A 832 38.87 31.82 -28.20
CA GLY A 832 38.61 31.28 -29.54
C GLY A 832 39.83 30.65 -30.23
N ARG A 833 40.95 30.47 -29.53
CA ARG A 833 42.13 29.74 -30.04
C ARG A 833 41.89 28.23 -30.09
N LYS A 834 42.60 27.51 -30.97
CA LYS A 834 42.29 26.10 -31.26
C LYS A 834 43.05 25.09 -30.41
N PHE A 835 44.27 25.39 -30.03
CA PHE A 835 45.12 24.46 -29.31
C PHE A 835 45.96 25.14 -28.24
N CYS A 836 46.46 24.32 -27.32
CA CYS A 836 47.47 24.70 -26.35
C CYS A 836 48.62 23.66 -26.39
N THR A 837 49.86 24.13 -26.35
CA THR A 837 51.05 23.30 -26.18
C THR A 837 51.62 23.47 -24.77
N CYS A 838 52.18 22.40 -24.23
CA CYS A 838 52.88 22.36 -22.95
C CYS A 838 54.26 21.72 -23.17
N PRO A 839 55.35 22.50 -23.06
CA PRO A 839 56.71 21.96 -23.03
C PRO A 839 56.92 20.95 -21.90
N GLU A 840 57.89 20.06 -22.08
CA GLU A 840 58.30 19.10 -21.05
C GLU A 840 58.79 19.83 -19.77
N GLY A 841 58.44 19.28 -18.59
CA GLY A 841 58.91 19.77 -17.30
C GLY A 841 58.00 20.75 -16.56
N ILE A 842 56.94 21.28 -17.20
CA ILE A 842 55.96 22.15 -16.50
C ILE A 842 55.00 21.32 -15.63
N PHE A 843 54.38 20.30 -16.22
CA PHE A 843 53.50 19.33 -15.55
C PHE A 843 53.97 17.90 -15.87
N SER A 844 53.56 16.91 -15.07
CA SER A 844 53.86 15.49 -15.33
C SER A 844 53.06 14.94 -16.50
N ASP A 845 53.65 14.05 -17.31
CA ASP A 845 52.99 13.37 -18.44
C ASP A 845 51.62 12.78 -18.06
N ASP A 846 51.51 12.05 -16.94
CA ASP A 846 50.23 11.47 -16.49
C ASP A 846 49.11 12.51 -16.31
N MET A 847 49.45 13.70 -15.83
CA MET A 847 48.48 14.78 -15.61
C MET A 847 48.02 15.39 -16.94
N LEU A 848 48.96 15.62 -17.87
CA LEU A 848 48.66 16.15 -19.20
C LEU A 848 47.82 15.14 -20.02
N GLU A 849 48.21 13.86 -20.02
CA GLU A 849 47.47 12.78 -20.69
C GLU A 849 46.04 12.64 -20.16
N ARG A 850 45.84 12.75 -18.83
CA ARG A 850 44.50 12.78 -18.21
C ARG A 850 43.64 13.95 -18.67
N ARG A 851 44.25 15.05 -19.13
CA ARG A 851 43.58 16.24 -19.68
C ARG A 851 43.44 16.19 -21.20
N GLY A 852 43.79 15.06 -21.82
CA GLY A 852 43.67 14.85 -23.25
C GLY A 852 44.82 15.41 -24.08
N PHE A 853 45.89 15.90 -23.44
CA PHE A 853 47.10 16.26 -24.17
C PHE A 853 47.77 15.02 -24.77
N ILE A 854 48.22 15.15 -26.01
CA ILE A 854 48.97 14.12 -26.72
C ILE A 854 50.43 14.56 -26.85
N LYS A 855 51.35 13.63 -26.57
CA LYS A 855 52.77 13.85 -26.76
C LYS A 855 53.11 13.97 -28.24
N ASP A 856 53.83 15.02 -28.61
CA ASP A 856 54.32 15.24 -29.96
C ASP A 856 55.33 14.15 -30.36
N PRO A 857 55.49 13.79 -31.66
CA PRO A 857 56.44 12.75 -32.08
C PRO A 857 57.89 13.04 -31.70
N SER A 858 58.25 14.32 -31.51
CA SER A 858 59.58 14.72 -31.02
C SER A 858 59.80 14.45 -29.52
N GLY A 859 58.72 14.18 -28.76
CA GLY A 859 58.75 13.94 -27.33
C GLY A 859 58.91 15.19 -26.45
N ASN A 860 59.19 16.35 -27.04
CA ASN A 860 59.59 17.57 -26.32
C ASN A 860 58.40 18.41 -25.81
N CYS A 861 57.19 18.17 -26.31
CA CYS A 861 55.99 18.90 -25.92
C CYS A 861 54.73 18.05 -26.01
N HIS A 862 53.68 18.51 -25.33
CA HIS A 862 52.36 17.94 -25.32
C HIS A 862 51.37 18.94 -25.93
N THR A 863 50.47 18.49 -26.80
CA THR A 863 49.51 19.35 -27.51
C THR A 863 48.09 18.89 -27.23
N VAL A 864 47.19 19.84 -27.02
CA VAL A 864 45.76 19.59 -26.86
C VAL A 864 44.92 20.58 -27.63
N ARG A 865 43.78 20.15 -28.15
CA ARG A 865 42.74 21.03 -28.69
C ARG A 865 41.86 21.56 -27.58
N ILE A 866 41.71 22.88 -27.53
CA ILE A 866 40.92 23.59 -26.50
C ILE A 866 39.59 24.13 -27.04
N ASP A 867 39.34 24.00 -28.34
CA ASP A 867 38.15 24.56 -29.02
C ASP A 867 36.89 23.68 -28.99
N ASN A 868 36.99 22.45 -28.47
CA ASN A 868 35.87 21.50 -28.39
C ASN A 868 36.05 20.54 -27.18
N PRO A 869 36.02 21.06 -25.95
CA PRO A 869 36.41 20.31 -24.76
C PRO A 869 35.36 19.30 -24.31
N ILE A 870 35.81 18.32 -23.53
CA ILE A 870 34.98 17.42 -22.72
C ILE A 870 34.96 17.96 -21.30
N LEU A 871 33.79 18.05 -20.69
CA LEU A 871 33.61 18.48 -19.30
C LEU A 871 33.37 17.28 -18.39
N LEU A 872 34.10 17.19 -17.28
CA LEU A 872 33.94 16.15 -16.28
C LEU A 872 33.65 16.80 -14.91
N PHE A 873 32.43 16.63 -14.39
CA PHE A 873 32.10 16.99 -13.01
C PHE A 873 32.58 15.88 -12.08
N THR A 874 33.47 16.23 -11.14
CA THR A 874 33.89 15.32 -10.07
C THR A 874 33.05 15.61 -8.83
N ASP A 875 31.93 14.89 -8.71
CA ASP A 875 30.89 15.06 -7.69
C ASP A 875 30.79 13.87 -6.73
N VAL A 876 31.62 12.84 -6.90
CA VAL A 876 31.57 11.60 -6.11
C VAL A 876 31.75 11.85 -4.62
N THR A 877 32.65 12.76 -4.24
CA THR A 877 32.91 13.13 -2.84
C THR A 877 31.67 13.72 -2.17
N SER A 878 30.82 14.42 -2.92
CA SER A 878 29.57 14.98 -2.41
C SER A 878 28.50 13.95 -2.04
N PHE A 879 28.68 12.68 -2.42
CA PHE A 879 27.80 11.56 -2.04
C PHE A 879 28.36 10.72 -0.87
N ILE A 880 29.59 11.01 -0.42
CA ILE A 880 30.22 10.31 0.70
C ILE A 880 29.80 11.03 2.00
N SER A 881 29.35 10.27 3.01
CA SER A 881 28.98 10.87 4.30
C SER A 881 30.21 11.42 5.02
N ASP A 882 30.02 12.46 5.83
CA ASP A 882 31.10 13.14 6.57
C ASP A 882 31.95 12.14 7.40
N ASP A 883 31.32 11.10 7.97
CA ASP A 883 31.99 10.03 8.73
C ASP A 883 32.94 9.16 7.89
N LEU A 884 32.69 9.07 6.58
CA LEU A 884 33.47 8.29 5.63
C LEU A 884 34.47 9.14 4.85
N ASP A 885 34.22 10.44 4.70
CA ASP A 885 35.09 11.39 4.00
C ASP A 885 36.45 11.58 4.73
N VAL A 886 36.48 11.35 6.04
CA VAL A 886 37.73 11.34 6.82
C VAL A 886 38.58 10.07 6.63
N GLN A 887 38.04 9.03 5.98
CA GLN A 887 38.77 7.78 5.79
C GLN A 887 39.70 7.84 4.57
N ALA A 888 41.00 7.88 4.83
CA ALA A 888 42.02 8.03 3.80
C ALA A 888 41.97 6.95 2.70
N ASN A 889 41.59 5.71 3.03
CA ASN A 889 41.40 4.63 2.06
C ASN A 889 40.22 4.90 1.11
N ILE A 890 39.09 5.42 1.62
CA ILE A 890 37.93 5.78 0.80
C ILE A 890 38.28 6.91 -0.15
N MET A 891 38.92 7.96 0.38
CA MET A 891 39.33 9.11 -0.43
C MET A 891 40.41 8.76 -1.46
N ALA A 892 41.33 7.85 -1.13
CA ALA A 892 42.30 7.32 -2.09
C ALA A 892 41.61 6.55 -3.23
N VAL A 893 40.57 5.76 -2.94
CA VAL A 893 39.78 5.04 -3.97
C VAL A 893 38.99 6.03 -4.84
N ALA A 894 38.32 7.01 -4.23
CA ALA A 894 37.59 8.05 -4.96
C ALA A 894 38.52 8.83 -5.90
N GLY A 895 39.67 9.30 -5.42
CA GLY A 895 40.66 9.99 -6.24
C GLY A 895 41.28 9.10 -7.32
N GLY A 896 41.51 7.80 -7.02
CA GLY A 896 41.96 6.83 -8.00
C GLY A 896 40.96 6.60 -9.14
N ASN A 897 39.67 6.50 -8.80
CA ASN A 897 38.57 6.40 -9.77
C ASN A 897 38.44 7.67 -10.62
N ALA A 898 38.53 8.86 -10.02
CA ALA A 898 38.50 10.12 -10.74
C ALA A 898 39.60 10.17 -11.82
N ARG A 899 40.83 9.77 -11.46
CA ARG A 899 41.93 9.68 -12.43
C ARG A 899 41.68 8.67 -13.56
N ARG A 900 41.10 7.50 -13.25
CA ARG A 900 40.72 6.51 -14.27
C ARG A 900 39.66 7.06 -15.21
N LEU A 901 38.66 7.76 -14.68
CA LEU A 901 37.59 8.35 -15.46
C LEU A 901 38.10 9.49 -16.37
N GLN A 902 39.03 10.31 -15.88
CA GLN A 902 39.74 11.31 -16.70
C GLN A 902 40.47 10.66 -17.89
N LYS A 903 41.24 9.58 -17.66
CA LYS A 903 41.90 8.84 -18.75
C LYS A 903 40.90 8.23 -19.74
N ALA A 904 39.80 7.67 -19.24
CA ALA A 904 38.75 7.14 -20.10
C ALA A 904 38.10 8.23 -20.96
N ALA A 905 37.80 9.40 -20.37
CA ALA A 905 37.26 10.55 -21.08
C ALA A 905 38.23 11.07 -22.17
N ALA A 906 39.53 11.18 -21.84
CA ALA A 906 40.57 11.53 -22.79
C ALA A 906 40.68 10.51 -23.94
N GLY A 907 40.48 9.22 -23.63
CA GLY A 907 40.48 8.13 -24.62
C GLY A 907 39.28 8.11 -25.58
N LEU A 908 38.13 8.69 -25.19
CA LEU A 908 36.96 8.79 -26.08
C LEU A 908 37.22 9.71 -27.27
N TYR A 909 37.93 10.81 -27.05
CA TYR A 909 38.31 11.76 -28.10
C TYR A 909 39.77 12.22 -27.92
N PRO A 910 40.75 11.41 -28.35
CA PRO A 910 42.16 11.72 -28.20
C PRO A 910 42.51 13.12 -28.72
N GLY A 911 43.30 13.87 -27.95
CA GLY A 911 43.77 15.20 -28.33
C GLY A 911 42.77 16.33 -28.07
N ASN A 912 41.59 16.03 -27.50
CA ASN A 912 40.63 17.05 -27.07
C ASN A 912 40.77 17.26 -25.57
N LEU A 913 40.71 18.52 -25.14
CA LEU A 913 40.86 18.91 -23.74
C LEU A 913 39.76 18.27 -22.88
N VAL A 914 40.16 17.68 -21.75
CA VAL A 914 39.26 17.23 -20.68
C VAL A 914 39.35 18.23 -19.53
N LEU A 915 38.33 19.06 -19.36
CA LEU A 915 38.18 20.00 -18.26
C LEU A 915 37.54 19.30 -17.07
N THR A 916 38.18 19.37 -15.91
CA THR A 916 37.62 18.84 -14.66
C THR A 916 37.02 19.96 -13.82
N VAL A 917 35.75 19.82 -13.43
CA VAL A 917 35.08 20.74 -12.50
C VAL A 917 34.90 20.04 -11.16
N ILE A 918 35.64 20.53 -10.18
CA ILE A 918 35.58 20.06 -8.80
C ILE A 918 34.35 20.65 -8.13
N SER A 919 33.52 19.81 -7.52
CA SER A 919 32.22 20.22 -6.98
C SER A 919 32.36 21.20 -5.82
N GLU A 920 33.38 21.05 -4.98
CA GLU A 920 33.67 21.94 -3.85
C GLU A 920 34.09 23.34 -4.32
N LEU A 921 34.84 23.45 -5.41
CA LEU A 921 35.20 24.73 -6.02
C LEU A 921 33.99 25.36 -6.73
N LEU A 922 33.20 24.55 -7.42
CA LEU A 922 31.98 24.99 -8.07
C LEU A 922 30.95 25.52 -7.05
N ASN A 923 30.79 24.83 -5.93
CA ASN A 923 29.96 25.22 -4.80
C ASN A 923 30.38 26.57 -4.21
N TYR A 924 31.68 26.82 -4.06
CA TYR A 924 32.20 28.11 -3.60
C TYR A 924 31.75 29.25 -4.52
N ARG A 925 31.99 29.10 -5.84
CA ARG A 925 31.64 30.13 -6.84
C ARG A 925 30.15 30.35 -6.96
N LEU A 926 29.38 29.25 -6.98
CA LEU A 926 27.93 29.34 -6.97
C LEU A 926 27.42 29.96 -5.68
N GLY A 927 28.00 29.63 -4.52
CA GLY A 927 27.65 30.19 -3.23
C GLY A 927 27.82 31.71 -3.18
N GLU A 928 28.95 32.23 -3.66
CA GLU A 928 29.21 33.68 -3.76
C GLU A 928 28.21 34.36 -4.71
N LYS A 929 27.98 33.78 -5.89
CA LYS A 929 27.04 34.33 -6.88
C LYS A 929 25.59 34.27 -6.40
N ILE A 930 25.20 33.19 -5.71
CA ILE A 930 23.87 33.05 -5.11
C ILE A 930 23.72 34.07 -3.99
N ARG A 931 24.70 34.26 -3.10
CA ARG A 931 24.65 35.30 -2.06
C ARG A 931 24.54 36.70 -2.67
N SER A 932 25.32 37.00 -3.70
CA SER A 932 25.28 38.33 -4.33
C SER A 932 23.95 38.63 -5.00
N ILE A 933 23.23 37.63 -5.51
CA ILE A 933 21.92 37.81 -6.14
C ILE A 933 20.79 37.73 -5.11
N CYS A 934 20.82 36.75 -4.21
CA CYS A 934 19.73 36.51 -3.26
C CYS A 934 19.74 37.45 -2.05
N CYS A 935 20.89 38.02 -1.71
CA CYS A 935 21.01 38.95 -0.57
C CYS A 935 21.15 40.42 -1.03
N ALA A 936 21.14 40.69 -2.35
CA ALA A 936 21.23 42.05 -2.88
C ALA A 936 19.98 42.89 -2.54
N ASP A 937 20.21 44.16 -2.20
CA ASP A 937 19.19 45.22 -2.10
C ASP A 937 18.01 44.91 -1.16
N GLY A 938 18.20 44.03 -0.16
CA GLY A 938 17.13 43.62 0.75
C GLY A 938 16.02 42.78 0.10
N ASN A 939 16.21 42.35 -1.16
CA ASN A 939 15.33 41.42 -1.86
C ASN A 939 15.65 40.01 -1.36
N ASP A 940 15.02 39.58 -0.28
CA ASP A 940 15.20 38.27 0.34
C ASP A 940 14.67 37.14 -0.58
N ARG A 941 15.42 36.86 -1.65
CA ARG A 941 15.07 35.89 -2.71
C ARG A 941 15.33 34.47 -2.24
N ILE A 942 14.51 33.55 -2.73
CA ILE A 942 14.67 32.12 -2.50
C ILE A 942 15.59 31.52 -3.56
N CYS A 943 16.57 30.74 -3.13
CA CYS A 943 17.36 29.90 -4.01
C CYS A 943 16.67 28.54 -4.18
N VAL A 944 16.40 28.16 -5.43
CA VAL A 944 15.68 26.94 -5.79
C VAL A 944 16.59 26.04 -6.64
N PRO A 945 17.45 25.20 -6.01
CA PRO A 945 18.21 24.20 -6.73
C PRO A 945 17.29 23.13 -7.30
N PHE A 946 17.40 22.84 -8.59
CA PHE A 946 16.67 21.73 -9.23
C PHE A 946 17.61 20.68 -9.85
N GLY A 947 18.89 21.04 -9.96
CA GLY A 947 19.98 20.14 -10.35
C GLY A 947 20.40 19.15 -9.26
N LYS A 948 21.57 18.54 -9.48
CA LYS A 948 22.21 17.68 -8.47
C LYS A 948 22.99 18.47 -7.43
N ILE A 949 23.50 19.63 -7.81
CA ILE A 949 24.29 20.49 -6.94
C ILE A 949 23.40 21.17 -5.89
N LEU A 950 23.97 21.44 -4.71
CA LEU A 950 23.34 22.19 -3.61
C LEU A 950 22.03 21.61 -3.03
N LYS A 951 21.61 20.39 -3.41
CA LYS A 951 20.30 19.83 -3.05
C LYS A 951 20.15 19.43 -1.57
N TYR A 952 21.25 19.16 -0.87
CA TYR A 952 21.27 18.67 0.51
C TYR A 952 22.16 19.50 1.46
N VAL A 953 22.46 20.73 1.09
CA VAL A 953 23.33 21.64 1.85
C VAL A 953 22.63 22.97 2.08
N SER A 954 23.09 23.74 3.06
CA SER A 954 22.73 25.13 3.27
C SER A 954 23.79 26.07 2.71
N ILE A 955 23.35 27.20 2.18
CA ILE A 955 24.19 28.37 1.96
C ILE A 955 23.86 29.35 3.10
N PRO A 956 24.85 29.84 3.86
CA PRO A 956 24.62 30.83 4.91
C PRO A 956 23.83 32.03 4.39
N ASP A 957 22.89 32.51 5.21
CA ASP A 957 22.03 33.68 4.95
C ASP A 957 21.09 33.56 3.72
N VAL A 958 20.97 32.38 3.10
CA VAL A 958 20.11 32.17 1.93
C VAL A 958 19.01 31.14 2.22
N VAL A 959 17.77 31.46 1.86
CA VAL A 959 16.65 30.52 1.92
C VAL A 959 16.74 29.52 0.77
N MET A 960 16.98 28.25 1.09
CA MET A 960 17.19 27.17 0.12
C MET A 960 15.97 26.23 0.06
N MET A 961 15.26 26.23 -1.08
CA MET A 961 14.09 25.37 -1.32
C MET A 961 14.23 24.57 -2.61
N PRO A 962 14.87 23.38 -2.57
CA PRO A 962 15.16 22.63 -3.78
C PRO A 962 13.92 21.97 -4.39
N LEU A 963 13.92 21.85 -5.72
CA LEU A 963 12.99 21.01 -6.47
C LEU A 963 13.53 19.57 -6.58
N SER A 964 12.68 18.63 -6.21
CA SER A 964 12.98 17.21 -6.24
C SER A 964 12.49 16.59 -7.54
N THR A 965 13.32 16.68 -8.58
CA THR A 965 13.13 15.98 -9.86
C THR A 965 14.14 14.84 -10.07
N GLU A 966 13.77 13.85 -10.88
CA GLU A 966 14.62 12.77 -11.38
C GLU A 966 14.46 12.60 -12.90
N LYS A 967 15.46 12.00 -13.55
CA LYS A 967 15.36 11.60 -14.95
C LYS A 967 14.92 10.14 -14.99
N ARG A 968 13.86 9.85 -15.73
CA ARG A 968 13.32 8.51 -15.86
C ARG A 968 13.26 8.07 -17.32
N TYR A 969 13.93 6.98 -17.63
CA TYR A 969 13.94 6.37 -18.96
C TYR A 969 12.75 5.44 -19.13
N ASP A 970 12.26 5.33 -20.37
CA ASP A 970 11.34 4.26 -20.69
C ASP A 970 12.01 2.88 -20.55
N PRO A 971 11.24 1.78 -20.45
CA PRO A 971 11.79 0.43 -20.31
C PRO A 971 12.76 0.01 -21.43
N GLU A 972 12.64 0.61 -22.61
CA GLU A 972 13.46 0.32 -23.78
C GLU A 972 14.74 1.19 -23.86
N LEU A 973 14.91 2.14 -22.94
CA LEU A 973 15.97 3.15 -22.91
C LEU A 973 16.05 4.01 -24.18
N THR A 974 14.95 4.14 -24.92
CA THR A 974 14.89 4.91 -26.18
C THR A 974 14.58 6.38 -25.95
N ASN A 975 13.81 6.67 -24.90
CA ASN A 975 13.40 8.01 -24.50
C ASN A 975 13.47 8.18 -22.98
N PHE A 976 13.36 9.42 -22.51
CA PHE A 976 13.28 9.73 -21.10
C PHE A 976 12.34 10.92 -20.84
N ASN A 977 11.89 11.04 -19.61
CA ASN A 977 11.17 12.20 -19.10
C ASN A 977 11.81 12.72 -17.81
N ILE A 978 11.53 13.97 -17.47
CA ILE A 978 11.87 14.57 -16.17
C ILE A 978 10.60 14.58 -15.33
N THR A 979 10.63 13.85 -14.22
CA THR A 979 9.49 13.69 -13.30
C THR A 979 9.91 14.04 -11.89
N GLU A 980 8.95 14.13 -10.97
CA GLU A 980 9.21 14.21 -9.54
C GLU A 980 9.99 12.99 -9.04
N LYS A 981 10.90 13.22 -8.08
CA LYS A 981 11.64 12.14 -7.41
C LYS A 981 10.67 11.32 -6.56
N THR A 982 10.85 10.00 -6.53
CA THR A 982 10.01 9.11 -5.69
C THR A 982 9.94 9.59 -4.24
N GLY A 983 8.72 9.64 -3.68
CA GLY A 983 8.45 10.09 -2.31
C GLY A 983 8.24 11.61 -2.15
N TYR A 984 8.34 12.38 -3.24
CA TYR A 984 8.05 13.80 -3.28
C TYR A 984 6.79 14.10 -4.09
N PRO A 985 6.09 15.21 -3.79
CA PRO A 985 4.89 15.61 -4.50
C PRO A 985 5.17 15.96 -5.95
N ALA A 986 4.12 15.93 -6.77
CA ALA A 986 4.19 16.31 -8.18
C ALA A 986 4.82 17.71 -8.35
N LEU A 987 5.53 17.92 -9.46
CA LEU A 987 6.27 19.16 -9.71
C LEU A 987 5.40 20.43 -9.56
N PRO A 988 4.14 20.51 -10.04
CA PRO A 988 3.29 21.68 -9.81
C PRO A 988 3.04 21.96 -8.32
N ALA A 989 2.86 20.93 -7.49
CA ALA A 989 2.66 21.09 -6.05
C ALA A 989 3.93 21.59 -5.34
N GLN A 990 5.12 21.13 -5.76
CA GLN A 990 6.39 21.68 -5.28
C GLN A 990 6.54 23.16 -5.65
N ILE A 991 6.16 23.55 -6.87
CA ILE A 991 6.17 24.94 -7.33
C ILE A 991 5.15 25.80 -6.57
N ARG A 992 3.96 25.28 -6.27
CA ARG A 992 2.99 25.96 -5.40
C ARG A 992 3.55 26.21 -4.00
N THR A 993 4.37 25.31 -3.47
CA THR A 993 5.06 25.52 -2.19
C THR A 993 6.02 26.71 -2.27
N ILE A 994 6.76 26.88 -3.38
CA ILE A 994 7.63 28.04 -3.59
C ILE A 994 6.79 29.32 -3.71
N ARG A 995 5.71 29.29 -4.49
CA ARG A 995 4.76 30.43 -4.61
C ARG A 995 4.19 30.86 -3.25
N SER A 996 3.89 29.89 -2.38
CA SER A 996 3.34 30.11 -1.03
C SER A 996 4.31 30.86 -0.09
N MET A 997 5.60 30.95 -0.44
CA MET A 997 6.54 31.79 0.30
C MET A 997 6.39 33.28 -0.02
N ASN A 998 5.65 33.63 -1.07
CA ASN A 998 5.39 34.99 -1.52
C ASN A 998 6.66 35.84 -1.65
N ARG A 999 7.70 35.26 -2.26
CA ARG A 999 9.02 35.87 -2.45
C ARG A 999 9.53 35.62 -3.87
N PRO A 1000 10.32 36.55 -4.43
CA PRO A 1000 11.05 36.30 -5.66
C PRO A 1000 12.02 35.12 -5.48
N PHE A 1001 12.31 34.39 -6.54
CA PHE A 1001 13.18 33.22 -6.48
C PHE A 1001 14.07 33.11 -7.72
N VAL A 1002 15.22 32.45 -7.52
CA VAL A 1002 16.17 32.11 -8.57
C VAL A 1002 16.28 30.60 -8.69
N LEU A 1003 16.45 30.11 -9.90
CA LEU A 1003 16.65 28.68 -10.16
C LEU A 1003 18.14 28.37 -10.24
N VAL A 1004 18.56 27.20 -9.74
CA VAL A 1004 19.97 26.79 -9.78
C VAL A 1004 20.15 25.38 -10.35
N ASP A 1005 21.06 25.26 -11.32
CA ASP A 1005 21.44 23.98 -11.95
C ASP A 1005 22.97 23.80 -12.05
N ASP A 1006 23.41 22.56 -12.30
CA ASP A 1006 24.82 22.24 -12.52
C ASP A 1006 25.31 22.68 -13.92
N LEU A 1007 24.54 22.42 -14.97
CA LEU A 1007 24.90 22.66 -16.36
C LEU A 1007 23.70 23.10 -17.21
N TYR A 1008 23.85 24.19 -17.96
CA TYR A 1008 22.91 24.57 -19.00
C TYR A 1008 23.49 24.34 -20.41
N HIS A 1009 22.99 23.28 -21.07
CA HIS A 1009 23.41 22.89 -22.42
C HIS A 1009 22.25 22.45 -23.34
N LYS A 1010 21.40 21.51 -22.90
CA LYS A 1010 20.23 21.03 -23.67
C LYS A 1010 18.89 21.55 -23.15
N GLY A 1011 18.82 21.99 -21.90
CA GLY A 1011 17.61 22.59 -21.31
C GLY A 1011 16.49 21.62 -20.92
N TYR A 1012 16.60 20.31 -21.09
CA TYR A 1012 15.48 19.37 -20.85
C TYR A 1012 14.80 19.49 -19.47
N ARG A 1013 15.58 19.60 -18.38
CA ARG A 1013 15.02 19.82 -17.03
C ARG A 1013 14.37 21.19 -16.91
N MET A 1014 15.06 22.22 -17.38
CA MET A 1014 14.55 23.59 -17.40
C MET A 1014 13.25 23.70 -18.20
N ASP A 1015 13.10 22.97 -19.30
CA ASP A 1015 11.88 22.98 -20.12
C ASP A 1015 10.68 22.45 -19.36
N ARG A 1016 10.87 21.34 -18.64
CA ARG A 1016 9.82 20.76 -17.79
C ARG A 1016 9.45 21.70 -16.64
N ILE A 1017 10.45 22.30 -16.00
CA ILE A 1017 10.24 23.25 -14.90
C ILE A 1017 9.55 24.51 -15.41
N SER A 1018 10.02 25.10 -16.52
CA SER A 1018 9.43 26.29 -17.15
C SER A 1018 7.97 26.07 -17.53
N ALA A 1019 7.63 24.89 -18.07
CA ALA A 1019 6.25 24.53 -18.36
C ALA A 1019 5.39 24.55 -17.08
N SER A 1020 5.88 23.94 -16.01
CA SER A 1020 5.17 23.87 -14.73
C SER A 1020 5.09 25.24 -14.01
N LEU A 1021 6.11 26.09 -14.13
CA LEU A 1021 6.09 27.48 -13.63
C LEU A 1021 5.00 28.29 -14.36
N LYS A 1022 4.90 28.12 -15.68
CA LYS A 1022 3.91 28.78 -16.52
C LYS A 1022 2.49 28.32 -16.21
N GLU A 1023 2.29 27.02 -15.94
CA GLU A 1023 1.02 26.46 -15.45
C GLU A 1023 0.59 27.08 -14.11
N GLU A 1024 1.54 27.29 -13.19
CA GLU A 1024 1.28 27.89 -11.87
C GLU A 1024 1.28 29.43 -11.84
N GLY A 1025 1.51 30.07 -13.00
CA GLY A 1025 1.46 31.52 -13.17
C GLY A 1025 2.59 32.27 -12.46
N ILE A 1026 3.73 31.61 -12.21
CA ILE A 1026 4.91 32.25 -11.60
C ILE A 1026 6.10 32.26 -12.56
N ARG A 1027 7.05 33.15 -12.32
CA ARG A 1027 8.27 33.30 -13.12
C ARG A 1027 9.48 33.48 -12.21
N GLU A 1028 10.57 32.86 -12.57
CA GLU A 1028 11.89 33.03 -11.96
C GLU A 1028 12.50 34.40 -12.29
N ASP A 1029 13.31 34.93 -11.38
CA ASP A 1029 14.08 36.18 -11.61
C ASP A 1029 15.29 35.91 -12.52
N CYS A 1030 15.99 34.79 -12.28
CA CYS A 1030 17.23 34.43 -12.94
C CYS A 1030 17.47 32.91 -12.84
N LEU A 1031 18.15 32.35 -13.84
CA LEU A 1031 18.75 31.02 -13.77
C LEU A 1031 20.25 31.16 -13.48
N ILE A 1032 20.73 30.57 -12.39
CA ILE A 1032 22.15 30.51 -12.04
C ILE A 1032 22.64 29.10 -12.35
N VAL A 1033 23.68 28.96 -13.16
CA VAL A 1033 24.23 27.64 -13.54
C VAL A 1033 25.69 27.51 -13.18
N GLY A 1034 26.09 26.30 -12.80
CA GLY A 1034 27.50 26.00 -12.59
C GLY A 1034 28.31 26.21 -13.88
N VAL A 1035 27.85 25.62 -14.98
CA VAL A 1035 28.47 25.75 -16.29
C VAL A 1035 27.45 26.16 -17.35
N LEU A 1036 27.77 27.18 -18.14
CA LEU A 1036 27.01 27.60 -19.31
C LEU A 1036 27.79 27.31 -20.59
N SER A 1037 27.19 26.56 -21.50
CA SER A 1037 27.75 26.32 -22.84
C SER A 1037 27.20 27.31 -23.87
N ASP A 1038 27.87 27.49 -25.03
CA ASP A 1038 27.35 28.34 -26.11
C ASP A 1038 25.96 27.91 -26.60
N ARG A 1039 25.74 26.60 -26.68
CA ARG A 1039 24.41 26.04 -27.01
C ARG A 1039 23.39 26.42 -25.94
N GLY A 1040 23.77 26.33 -24.66
CA GLY A 1040 22.92 26.76 -23.54
C GLY A 1040 22.63 28.25 -23.61
N ARG A 1041 23.62 29.09 -23.91
CA ARG A 1041 23.46 30.54 -24.06
C ARG A 1041 22.48 30.87 -25.19
N ALA A 1042 22.65 30.25 -26.36
CA ALA A 1042 21.72 30.44 -27.48
C ALA A 1042 20.28 30.02 -27.10
N LEU A 1043 20.12 28.91 -26.38
CA LEU A 1043 18.80 28.47 -25.88
C LEU A 1043 18.23 29.43 -24.83
N ALA A 1044 19.07 30.04 -23.98
CA ALA A 1044 18.64 31.04 -23.01
C ALA A 1044 18.13 32.30 -23.69
N GLU A 1045 18.88 32.80 -24.68
CA GLU A 1045 18.51 33.96 -25.49
C GLU A 1045 17.20 33.73 -26.26
N GLU A 1046 17.05 32.56 -26.89
CA GLU A 1046 15.82 32.14 -27.58
C GLU A 1046 14.60 32.16 -26.65
N LYS A 1047 14.79 31.76 -25.39
CA LYS A 1047 13.72 31.66 -24.38
C LYS A 1047 13.55 32.91 -23.54
N GLY A 1048 14.37 33.95 -23.75
CA GLY A 1048 14.36 35.17 -22.93
C GLY A 1048 14.68 34.92 -21.45
N LEU A 1049 15.52 33.92 -21.17
CA LEU A 1049 16.00 33.58 -19.83
C LEU A 1049 17.24 34.41 -19.50
N HIS A 1050 17.22 35.11 -18.37
CA HIS A 1050 18.43 35.71 -17.82
C HIS A 1050 19.25 34.63 -17.12
N VAL A 1051 20.47 34.39 -17.61
CA VAL A 1051 21.34 33.31 -17.12
C VAL A 1051 22.67 33.87 -16.64
N GLU A 1052 23.01 33.51 -15.42
CA GLU A 1052 24.29 33.80 -14.77
C GLU A 1052 25.06 32.50 -14.58
N ALA A 1053 26.38 32.49 -14.84
CA ALA A 1053 27.17 31.26 -14.82
C ALA A 1053 28.43 31.40 -13.96
N ALA A 1054 28.80 30.34 -13.22
CA ALA A 1054 30.10 30.28 -12.57
C ALA A 1054 31.24 30.03 -13.57
N TYR A 1055 30.97 29.21 -14.59
CA TYR A 1055 31.89 28.93 -15.69
C TYR A 1055 31.17 29.01 -17.03
N GLU A 1056 31.91 29.39 -18.06
CA GLU A 1056 31.43 29.38 -19.44
C GLU A 1056 32.37 28.51 -20.26
N VAL A 1057 31.82 27.54 -20.97
CA VAL A 1057 32.58 26.55 -21.76
C VAL A 1057 32.09 26.62 -23.21
N PRO A 1058 32.85 27.28 -24.09
CA PRO A 1058 32.47 27.39 -25.50
C PRO A 1058 32.55 26.03 -26.20
N ASN A 1059 31.67 25.80 -27.17
CA ASN A 1059 31.65 24.59 -28.02
C ASN A 1059 31.81 23.25 -27.27
N LEU A 1060 31.08 23.06 -26.16
CA LEU A 1060 31.13 21.83 -25.37
C LEU A 1060 30.83 20.57 -26.21
N ARG A 1061 31.77 19.61 -26.23
CA ARG A 1061 31.64 18.35 -26.98
C ARG A 1061 30.75 17.34 -26.29
N LEU A 1062 31.03 17.12 -25.01
CA LEU A 1062 30.44 16.10 -24.14
C LEU A 1062 30.61 16.57 -22.70
N TRP A 1063 29.62 16.25 -21.85
CA TRP A 1063 29.79 16.35 -20.40
C TRP A 1063 29.55 14.99 -19.75
N ILE A 1064 30.24 14.76 -18.64
CA ILE A 1064 30.16 13.54 -17.84
C ILE A 1064 30.02 13.96 -16.38
N ASN A 1065 29.00 13.45 -15.69
CA ASN A 1065 28.94 13.50 -14.24
C ASN A 1065 29.58 12.23 -13.69
N ALA A 1066 30.58 12.35 -12.82
CA ALA A 1066 31.30 11.19 -12.32
C ALA A 1066 30.38 10.23 -11.54
N SER A 1067 29.45 10.76 -10.74
CA SER A 1067 28.45 9.98 -9.99
C SER A 1067 27.57 9.09 -10.87
N ASP A 1068 27.18 9.55 -12.06
CA ASP A 1068 26.33 8.79 -12.98
C ASP A 1068 27.06 7.60 -13.61
N MET A 1069 28.40 7.64 -13.65
CA MET A 1069 29.23 6.58 -14.21
C MET A 1069 29.56 5.47 -13.18
N ILE A 1070 29.18 5.66 -11.92
CA ILE A 1070 29.43 4.69 -10.84
C ILE A 1070 28.08 4.02 -10.49
N PRO A 1071 27.99 2.68 -10.61
CA PRO A 1071 26.79 1.94 -10.20
C PRO A 1071 26.38 2.29 -8.76
N PHE A 1072 25.07 2.39 -8.52
CA PHE A 1072 24.45 2.71 -7.23
C PHE A 1072 24.56 4.18 -6.76
N PHE A 1073 25.34 5.04 -7.41
CA PHE A 1073 25.44 6.48 -7.07
C PHE A 1073 24.51 7.37 -7.91
N GLY A 1074 24.33 7.04 -9.19
CA GLY A 1074 23.46 7.79 -10.10
C GLY A 1074 21.99 7.80 -9.66
N THR A 1075 21.29 8.90 -9.96
CA THR A 1075 19.87 9.11 -9.57
C THR A 1075 18.86 8.78 -10.68
N ASP A 1076 19.35 8.39 -11.85
CA ASP A 1076 18.52 8.10 -13.01
C ASP A 1076 17.81 6.74 -12.85
N LYS A 1077 16.55 6.65 -13.28
CA LYS A 1077 15.71 5.45 -13.13
C LYS A 1077 15.14 4.97 -14.45
N ILE A 1078 14.69 3.71 -14.48
CA ILE A 1078 13.86 3.15 -15.56
C ILE A 1078 12.42 3.06 -15.05
N ASP A 1079 11.43 3.42 -15.87
CA ASP A 1079 10.02 3.17 -15.57
C ASP A 1079 9.79 1.66 -15.35
N SER A 1080 9.26 1.30 -14.18
CA SER A 1080 9.02 -0.09 -13.78
C SER A 1080 7.74 -0.69 -14.38
#